data_AF-A0A563W1R0-F1
#
_entry.id   AF-A0A563W1R0-F1
#
_cell.length_a   1.000
_cell.length_b   1.000
_cell.length_c   1.000
_cell.angle_alpha   90.00
_cell.angle_beta   90.00
_cell.angle_gamma   90.00
#
_symmetry.space_group_name_H-M   'P 1'
#
loop_
_entity.id
_entity.type
_entity.pdbx_description
1 polymer ?
#
loop_
_entity_poly.entity_id
_entity_poly.type
_entity_poly.pdbx_seq_one_letter_code
_entity_poly.pdbx_strand_id
1 'polypeptide(L)'
;MDYQNHISGIGSSDCDCPDCCGTGTPDFDESTDANNNLDTTDLSSFDAASSEVTGVSYSGQNNIDSLIYPAKWADKTITYSFFDGGDYYGSEGDVKPITEKMKGYLRNILESIENYIDVDFVEVSDAGNNYGQIRYMFSDGPSTASTKVPYKNQDSPKAGDIHFNHDKVKDFDAGPGAYRYETLVHETLHGLDLKHPGNYNGSSNGNQSGEFLSYAEDNSNNSIMSYNRLRNTDGYSGTITPMAYDIKALQYLYGAADYNADNTTYKFAKIDEYTVGSQFFGNKNSNSKQTLWDSGGNDTFDFSQLEFEQSGYRFDLREGGVITSQNAYLSTAYEARGDNSNKDYYATSRGTFLAYDMTIDNVVNSSSDDYIVANGGANRFSGYGLGKQTGKDVIVGSDGQDTIDLSDYKVSDFTTKTIGNDLLIDFKDNGSITVDDYYKAAEENRLKINASGSNFTPPNQASQDEALVWENWNLQDESAVATGSQFNLGNGITATVDWQINTDGGNFVAHSGADFVSYDSGKLGNHQGYLSLGFDNSNDDPDDQIELSIDFNQAVTGLNFELLDVDQTTGKSSDDGIEIYADGVNIKEISGVEIVTGDNVFADNETYMNGFEGKGNAKSNSDIANINISFGSIEVSELEIKYLSTDDAIANPDSQKIGISDLNFQTSST
;
A
#
# COMPACT_ATOMS: atom_id res chain seq x y z
N MET A 1 11.18 -54.89 -30.98
CA MET A 1 10.11 -55.87 -31.27
C MET A 1 9.29 -56.01 -30.00
N ASP A 2 8.01 -55.72 -30.14
CA ASP A 2 6.92 -55.76 -29.17
C ASP A 2 6.94 -56.94 -28.18
N TYR A 3 6.35 -56.76 -26.99
CA TYR A 3 4.99 -57.25 -26.70
C TYR A 3 4.51 -56.95 -25.25
N GLN A 4 3.37 -56.27 -25.19
CA GLN A 4 2.16 -56.44 -24.34
C GLN A 4 2.19 -56.92 -22.87
N ASN A 5 1.33 -56.27 -22.06
CA ASN A 5 0.04 -56.78 -21.50
C ASN A 5 -0.49 -55.73 -20.48
N HIS A 6 -1.77 -55.51 -20.15
CA HIS A 6 -2.98 -56.35 -20.12
C HIS A 6 -4.26 -55.48 -20.04
N ILE A 7 -5.40 -56.04 -20.46
CA ILE A 7 -6.79 -55.52 -20.41
C ILE A 7 -7.56 -56.14 -19.21
N SER A 8 -8.47 -55.39 -18.57
CA SER A 8 -9.80 -55.81 -18.04
C SER A 8 -10.44 -54.63 -17.27
N GLY A 9 -11.74 -54.27 -17.30
CA GLY A 9 -12.94 -54.78 -17.96
C GLY A 9 -14.20 -54.07 -17.38
N ILE A 10 -15.10 -53.63 -18.28
CA ILE A 10 -16.59 -53.67 -18.30
C ILE A 10 -17.44 -53.17 -17.10
N GLY A 11 -18.40 -52.29 -17.39
CA GLY A 11 -19.68 -52.14 -16.66
C GLY A 11 -20.59 -51.02 -17.21
N SER A 12 -21.62 -51.39 -17.98
CA SER A 12 -22.60 -50.55 -18.71
C SER A 12 -23.82 -50.11 -17.89
N SER A 13 -24.43 -48.95 -18.19
CA SER A 13 -25.84 -48.83 -18.65
C SER A 13 -26.37 -47.37 -18.69
N ASP A 14 -26.86 -46.99 -19.88
CA ASP A 14 -27.80 -45.94 -20.32
C ASP A 14 -28.57 -45.07 -19.30
N CYS A 15 -28.61 -43.74 -19.53
CA CYS A 15 -29.78 -43.04 -20.14
C CYS A 15 -29.65 -41.49 -20.14
N ASP A 16 -29.99 -40.92 -21.30
CA ASP A 16 -30.62 -39.62 -21.61
C ASP A 16 -30.01 -38.27 -21.19
N CYS A 17 -29.61 -37.52 -22.24
CA CYS A 17 -29.33 -36.08 -22.29
C CYS A 17 -30.62 -35.26 -22.03
N PRO A 18 -30.55 -34.04 -21.44
CA PRO A 18 -30.30 -32.86 -22.29
C PRO A 18 -29.52 -31.72 -21.60
N ASP A 19 -28.68 -31.08 -22.40
CA ASP A 19 -28.09 -29.75 -22.20
C ASP A 19 -27.02 -29.54 -21.11
N CYS A 20 -25.87 -29.05 -21.61
CA CYS A 20 -24.94 -28.16 -20.93
C CYS A 20 -24.09 -28.72 -19.79
N CYS A 21 -23.17 -29.63 -20.10
CA CYS A 21 -21.90 -29.77 -19.37
C CYS A 21 -20.84 -30.37 -20.31
N GLY A 22 -20.29 -29.52 -21.18
CA GLY A 22 -19.09 -29.85 -21.94
C GLY A 22 -17.90 -29.18 -21.28
N THR A 23 -17.30 -29.85 -20.30
CA THR A 23 -15.94 -29.58 -19.82
C THR A 23 -14.96 -29.99 -20.92
N GLY A 24 -14.91 -29.21 -21.99
CA GLY A 24 -13.83 -29.27 -22.97
C GLY A 24 -12.68 -28.42 -22.47
N THR A 25 -11.57 -29.04 -22.09
CA THR A 25 -10.29 -28.35 -21.89
C THR A 25 -9.93 -27.63 -23.20
N PRO A 26 -9.86 -26.29 -23.25
CA PRO A 26 -9.45 -25.59 -24.46
C PRO A 26 -7.96 -25.76 -24.68
N ASP A 27 -7.62 -26.21 -25.87
CA ASP A 27 -6.26 -26.41 -26.41
C ASP A 27 -5.42 -25.12 -26.30
N PHE A 28 -4.19 -25.27 -25.80
CA PHE A 28 -3.30 -24.17 -25.41
C PHE A 28 -2.12 -24.07 -26.36
N ASP A 29 -2.17 -23.15 -27.32
CA ASP A 29 -0.95 -22.64 -27.92
C ASP A 29 -1.22 -21.28 -28.59
N GLU A 30 -0.22 -20.40 -28.53
CA GLU A 30 -0.07 -19.14 -29.27
C GLU A 30 1.39 -19.15 -29.74
N SER A 31 1.68 -19.74 -30.90
CA SER A 31 3.06 -19.79 -31.40
C SER A 31 3.43 -18.45 -32.02
N THR A 32 4.25 -17.65 -31.33
CA THR A 32 5.17 -16.78 -32.08
C THR A 32 6.41 -17.60 -32.42
N ASP A 33 6.90 -17.49 -33.66
CA ASP A 33 8.17 -18.08 -34.06
C ASP A 33 9.31 -17.40 -33.27
N ALA A 34 9.57 -17.88 -32.06
CA ALA A 34 10.72 -17.51 -31.25
C ALA A 34 11.98 -18.33 -31.63
N ASN A 35 12.07 -18.81 -32.87
CA ASN A 35 13.36 -19.20 -33.41
C ASN A 35 14.01 -17.97 -34.03
N ASN A 36 14.86 -17.31 -33.25
CA ASN A 36 15.90 -16.40 -33.69
C ASN A 36 16.92 -17.10 -34.62
N ASN A 37 16.45 -17.66 -35.73
CA ASN A 37 17.31 -18.02 -36.84
C ASN A 37 17.09 -16.99 -37.94
N LEU A 38 17.97 -16.00 -37.93
CA LEU A 38 18.23 -15.07 -39.02
C LEU A 38 18.12 -15.77 -40.38
N ASP A 39 17.00 -15.61 -41.06
CA ASP A 39 16.95 -15.89 -42.50
C ASP A 39 17.49 -14.67 -43.23
N THR A 40 18.79 -14.68 -43.48
CA THR A 40 19.51 -13.64 -44.22
C THR A 40 19.37 -13.81 -45.74
N THR A 41 18.46 -14.67 -46.23
CA THR A 41 18.41 -15.01 -47.66
C THR A 41 17.41 -14.23 -48.50
N ASP A 42 16.61 -13.31 -47.94
CA ASP A 42 15.59 -12.57 -48.69
C ASP A 42 15.81 -11.03 -48.74
N LEU A 43 17.07 -10.60 -48.87
CA LEU A 43 17.44 -9.19 -49.02
C LEU A 43 17.70 -8.77 -50.48
N SER A 44 17.11 -9.46 -51.46
CA SER A 44 17.31 -9.11 -52.87
C SER A 44 16.02 -8.82 -53.61
N SER A 45 15.31 -7.75 -53.20
CA SER A 45 14.79 -6.71 -54.11
C SER A 45 13.67 -5.90 -53.45
N PHE A 46 14.01 -4.99 -52.54
CA PHE A 46 13.13 -3.87 -52.23
C PHE A 46 13.97 -2.60 -52.18
N ASP A 47 13.62 -1.66 -53.07
CA ASP A 47 14.24 -0.34 -53.14
C ASP A 47 14.15 0.32 -51.76
N ALA A 48 15.26 0.89 -51.31
CA ALA A 48 15.39 1.58 -50.03
C ALA A 48 14.41 2.78 -49.95
N ALA A 49 13.21 2.51 -49.43
CA ALA A 49 12.34 3.51 -48.84
C ALA A 49 12.80 3.79 -47.41
N SER A 50 12.50 4.97 -46.87
CA SER A 50 12.80 5.37 -45.49
C SER A 50 12.39 4.28 -44.50
N SER A 51 13.21 4.00 -43.49
CA SER A 51 12.91 2.98 -42.49
C SER A 51 11.58 3.29 -41.79
N GLU A 52 10.60 2.41 -41.97
CA GLU A 52 9.26 2.57 -41.39
C GLU A 52 9.30 2.36 -39.86
N VAL A 53 10.36 1.72 -39.36
CA VAL A 53 10.58 1.45 -37.93
C VAL A 53 11.81 2.21 -37.43
N THR A 54 11.67 2.87 -36.28
CA THR A 54 12.74 3.60 -35.58
C THR A 54 13.06 2.93 -34.23
N GLY A 55 14.35 2.84 -33.89
CA GLY A 55 14.77 2.35 -32.57
C GLY A 55 14.58 3.40 -31.47
N VAL A 56 14.10 2.96 -30.31
CA VAL A 56 13.95 3.76 -29.09
C VAL A 56 15.00 3.31 -28.06
N SER A 57 15.32 4.17 -27.09
CA SER A 57 16.14 3.75 -25.93
C SER A 57 15.24 3.09 -24.89
N TYR A 58 15.83 2.36 -23.95
CA TYR A 58 15.09 1.97 -22.75
C TYR A 58 14.85 3.19 -21.86
N SER A 59 13.72 3.18 -21.14
CA SER A 59 13.29 4.25 -20.26
C SER A 59 14.04 4.28 -18.92
N GLY A 60 14.56 3.13 -18.49
CA GLY A 60 15.09 2.89 -17.14
C GLY A 60 14.01 2.56 -16.11
N GLN A 61 12.74 2.45 -16.51
CA GLN A 61 11.62 2.07 -15.65
C GLN A 61 11.17 0.64 -15.98
N ASN A 62 11.19 -0.26 -15.00
CA ASN A 62 10.89 -1.67 -15.23
C ASN A 62 9.44 -1.91 -15.74
N ASN A 63 8.47 -1.09 -15.35
CA ASN A 63 7.09 -1.15 -15.83
C ASN A 63 6.88 -0.66 -17.27
N ILE A 64 7.92 -0.11 -17.92
CA ILE A 64 7.96 0.19 -19.34
C ILE A 64 8.88 -0.80 -20.05
N ASP A 65 10.11 -0.95 -19.56
CA ASP A 65 11.18 -1.70 -20.23
C ASP A 65 10.91 -3.22 -20.29
N SER A 66 10.09 -3.74 -19.37
CA SER A 66 9.62 -5.13 -19.43
C SER A 66 8.61 -5.39 -20.55
N LEU A 67 8.02 -4.33 -21.11
CA LEU A 67 6.96 -4.40 -22.10
C LEU A 67 7.40 -3.98 -23.51
N ILE A 68 8.63 -3.55 -23.77
CA ILE A 68 9.04 -3.06 -25.11
C ILE A 68 10.21 -3.84 -25.73
N TYR A 69 10.24 -3.92 -27.07
CA TYR A 69 11.38 -4.42 -27.88
C TYR A 69 12.27 -3.27 -28.43
N PRO A 70 12.40 -2.19 -27.66
CA PRO A 70 12.79 -0.82 -28.08
C PRO A 70 12.65 -0.43 -29.57
N ALA A 71 11.49 -0.65 -30.18
CA ALA A 71 11.19 -0.17 -31.53
C ALA A 71 9.82 0.52 -31.62
N LYS A 72 9.61 1.31 -32.68
CA LYS A 72 8.30 1.90 -32.97
C LYS A 72 8.16 2.25 -34.43
N TRP A 73 6.93 2.44 -34.90
CA TRP A 73 6.68 3.08 -36.19
C TRP A 73 7.23 4.52 -36.20
N ALA A 74 7.89 4.89 -37.30
CA ALA A 74 8.59 6.17 -37.43
C ALA A 74 7.62 7.36 -37.51
N ASP A 75 6.49 7.16 -38.19
CA ASP A 75 5.46 8.17 -38.41
C ASP A 75 4.37 8.10 -37.34
N LYS A 76 3.76 9.25 -37.03
CA LYS A 76 2.58 9.32 -36.16
C LYS A 76 1.30 8.86 -36.85
N THR A 77 1.26 8.89 -38.17
CA THR A 77 0.17 8.27 -38.94
C THR A 77 0.54 6.82 -39.21
N ILE A 78 -0.14 5.89 -38.54
CA ILE A 78 0.07 4.46 -38.73
C ILE A 78 -1.08 3.92 -39.59
N THR A 79 -0.74 3.40 -40.76
CA THR A 79 -1.75 2.83 -41.65
C THR A 79 -2.11 1.40 -41.24
N TYR A 80 -3.39 1.03 -41.36
CA TYR A 80 -3.83 -0.35 -41.17
C TYR A 80 -4.69 -0.84 -42.33
N SER A 81 -4.69 -2.15 -42.58
CA SER A 81 -5.55 -2.76 -43.59
C SER A 81 -6.08 -4.12 -43.17
N PHE A 82 -7.14 -4.55 -43.83
CA PHE A 82 -7.72 -5.88 -43.69
C PHE A 82 -7.48 -6.66 -44.98
N PHE A 83 -6.82 -7.81 -44.88
CA PHE A 83 -6.48 -8.63 -46.02
C PHE A 83 -7.70 -8.91 -46.92
N ASP A 84 -7.57 -8.67 -48.22
CA ASP A 84 -8.66 -8.74 -49.19
C ASP A 84 -8.82 -10.12 -49.86
N GLY A 85 -7.84 -11.01 -49.69
CA GLY A 85 -7.78 -12.33 -50.34
C GLY A 85 -6.82 -12.42 -51.53
N GLY A 86 -5.98 -11.40 -51.75
CA GLY A 86 -4.90 -11.41 -52.74
C GLY A 86 -3.73 -12.34 -52.41
N ASP A 87 -2.57 -12.11 -53.02
CA ASP A 87 -1.36 -12.87 -52.68
C ASP A 87 -0.78 -12.37 -51.34
N TYR A 88 -0.36 -13.31 -50.49
CA TYR A 88 0.36 -13.02 -49.24
C TYR A 88 1.85 -13.31 -49.41
N TYR A 89 2.70 -12.41 -48.93
CA TYR A 89 4.16 -12.50 -49.09
C TYR A 89 4.86 -13.31 -47.98
N GLY A 90 4.13 -13.75 -46.96
CA GLY A 90 4.65 -14.62 -45.91
C GLY A 90 4.61 -16.11 -46.24
N SER A 91 5.02 -16.91 -45.26
CA SER A 91 5.10 -18.38 -45.38
C SER A 91 3.86 -19.08 -44.82
N GLU A 92 3.01 -18.33 -44.13
CA GLU A 92 1.75 -18.75 -43.54
C GLU A 92 0.79 -19.27 -44.63
N GLY A 93 0.14 -20.40 -44.37
CA GLY A 93 -0.77 -21.04 -45.29
C GLY A 93 -2.21 -20.58 -45.12
N ASP A 94 -3.03 -20.88 -46.12
CA ASP A 94 -4.49 -20.68 -46.12
C ASP A 94 -4.94 -19.30 -45.60
N VAL A 95 -4.20 -18.26 -46.03
CA VAL A 95 -4.42 -16.88 -45.60
C VAL A 95 -5.76 -16.37 -46.11
N LYS A 96 -6.57 -15.81 -45.22
CA LYS A 96 -7.97 -15.46 -45.49
C LYS A 96 -8.36 -14.11 -44.90
N PRO A 97 -9.32 -13.40 -45.52
CA PRO A 97 -9.91 -12.21 -44.93
C PRO A 97 -10.56 -12.51 -43.58
N ILE A 98 -10.41 -11.60 -42.61
CA ILE A 98 -11.16 -11.65 -41.35
C ILE A 98 -12.63 -11.26 -41.54
N THR A 99 -13.47 -11.57 -40.55
CA THR A 99 -14.91 -11.28 -40.62
C THR A 99 -15.19 -9.78 -40.52
N GLU A 100 -16.33 -9.32 -41.07
CA GLU A 100 -16.76 -7.92 -40.94
C GLU A 100 -16.98 -7.48 -39.48
N LYS A 101 -17.33 -8.42 -38.59
CA LYS A 101 -17.43 -8.14 -37.15
C LYS A 101 -16.07 -7.83 -36.56
N MET A 102 -15.07 -8.68 -36.83
CA MET A 102 -13.71 -8.44 -36.37
C MET A 102 -13.15 -7.12 -36.91
N LYS A 103 -13.41 -6.78 -38.18
CA LYS A 103 -13.05 -5.45 -38.72
C LYS A 103 -13.67 -4.32 -37.91
N GLY A 104 -14.95 -4.43 -37.55
CA GLY A 104 -15.63 -3.46 -36.68
C GLY A 104 -14.98 -3.36 -35.29
N TYR A 105 -14.63 -4.49 -34.67
CA TYR A 105 -13.94 -4.49 -33.38
C TYR A 105 -12.54 -3.88 -33.46
N LEU A 106 -11.74 -4.23 -34.46
CA LEU A 106 -10.39 -3.71 -34.62
C LEU A 106 -10.37 -2.20 -34.91
N ARG A 107 -11.33 -1.68 -35.68
CA ARG A 107 -11.52 -0.23 -35.83
C ARG A 107 -11.75 0.45 -34.49
N ASN A 108 -12.67 -0.08 -33.67
CA ASN A 108 -12.96 0.48 -32.35
C ASN A 108 -11.76 0.35 -31.39
N ILE A 109 -10.98 -0.74 -31.48
CA ILE A 109 -9.77 -0.94 -30.69
C ILE A 109 -8.73 0.12 -31.06
N LEU A 110 -8.48 0.33 -32.34
CA LEU A 110 -7.54 1.35 -32.82
C LEU A 110 -8.00 2.75 -32.43
N GLU A 111 -9.27 3.10 -32.63
CA GLU A 111 -9.86 4.38 -32.17
C GLU A 111 -9.74 4.55 -30.65
N SER A 112 -9.90 3.46 -29.88
CA SER A 112 -9.66 3.50 -28.43
C SER A 112 -8.20 3.75 -28.08
N ILE A 113 -7.24 3.24 -28.88
CA ILE A 113 -5.82 3.44 -28.65
C ILE A 113 -5.40 4.89 -28.93
N GLU A 114 -6.01 5.55 -29.92
CA GLU A 114 -5.77 6.98 -30.20
C GLU A 114 -6.12 7.89 -29.01
N ASN A 115 -7.06 7.47 -28.15
CA ASN A 115 -7.35 8.22 -26.92
C ASN A 115 -6.18 8.19 -25.93
N TYR A 116 -5.28 7.20 -26.00
CA TYR A 116 -4.16 7.04 -25.06
C TYR A 116 -2.84 7.62 -25.59
N ILE A 117 -2.62 7.54 -26.90
CA ILE A 117 -1.34 7.88 -27.54
C ILE A 117 -1.48 8.81 -28.75
N ASP A 118 -0.47 9.66 -28.97
CA ASP A 118 -0.42 10.68 -30.02
C ASP A 118 -0.06 10.08 -31.39
N VAL A 119 -0.96 9.24 -31.91
CA VAL A 119 -0.93 8.61 -33.24
C VAL A 119 -2.29 8.70 -33.92
N ASP A 120 -2.28 8.71 -35.26
CA ASP A 120 -3.47 8.61 -36.09
C ASP A 120 -3.47 7.26 -36.82
N PHE A 121 -4.46 6.41 -36.58
CA PHE A 121 -4.67 5.17 -37.32
C PHE A 121 -5.52 5.40 -38.57
N VAL A 122 -4.96 5.09 -39.74
CA VAL A 122 -5.64 5.33 -41.02
C VAL A 122 -5.87 4.03 -41.76
N GLU A 123 -7.14 3.67 -41.98
CA GLU A 123 -7.48 2.53 -42.82
C GLU A 123 -7.09 2.79 -44.28
N VAL A 124 -6.34 1.87 -44.86
CA VAL A 124 -6.01 1.86 -46.29
C VAL A 124 -6.55 0.59 -46.94
N SER A 125 -6.79 0.64 -48.25
CA SER A 125 -7.23 -0.55 -48.99
C SER A 125 -6.10 -1.56 -49.07
N ASP A 126 -6.41 -2.83 -48.78
CA ASP A 126 -5.54 -3.96 -49.08
C ASP A 126 -5.75 -4.36 -50.54
N ALA A 127 -4.81 -4.03 -51.44
CA ALA A 127 -4.92 -4.32 -52.87
C ALA A 127 -3.54 -4.36 -53.54
N GLY A 128 -3.12 -5.55 -53.98
CA GLY A 128 -1.79 -5.74 -54.60
C GLY A 128 -0.67 -5.43 -53.61
N ASN A 129 0.21 -4.47 -53.95
CA ASN A 129 1.31 -4.04 -53.07
C ASN A 129 0.92 -2.86 -52.16
N ASN A 130 -0.36 -2.49 -52.11
CA ASN A 130 -0.87 -1.47 -51.21
C ASN A 130 -1.54 -2.15 -50.03
N TYR A 131 -0.93 -2.08 -48.86
CA TYR A 131 -1.43 -2.60 -47.59
C TYR A 131 -0.95 -1.67 -46.47
N GLY A 132 -1.63 -1.71 -45.32
CA GLY A 132 -1.22 -0.92 -44.15
C GLY A 132 0.02 -1.51 -43.48
N GLN A 133 0.67 -0.69 -42.65
CA GLN A 133 1.75 -1.13 -41.76
C GLN A 133 1.26 -2.19 -40.78
N ILE A 134 0.02 -2.06 -40.28
CA ILE A 134 -0.64 -3.10 -39.51
C ILE A 134 -1.65 -3.82 -40.42
N ARG A 135 -1.48 -5.13 -40.60
CA ARG A 135 -2.32 -5.91 -41.54
C ARG A 135 -2.95 -7.10 -40.83
N TYR A 136 -4.27 -7.17 -40.84
CA TYR A 136 -5.01 -8.22 -40.15
C TYR A 136 -5.54 -9.29 -41.11
N MET A 137 -5.29 -10.56 -40.78
CA MET A 137 -5.72 -11.72 -41.57
C MET A 137 -5.94 -12.97 -40.71
N PHE A 138 -6.59 -13.97 -41.30
CA PHE A 138 -6.56 -15.34 -40.78
C PHE A 138 -5.48 -16.15 -41.49
N SER A 139 -4.95 -17.20 -40.85
CA SER A 139 -4.11 -18.24 -41.47
C SER A 139 -4.16 -19.58 -40.71
N ASP A 140 -3.55 -20.64 -41.26
CA ASP A 140 -3.41 -21.96 -40.63
C ASP A 140 -2.13 -22.12 -39.76
N GLY A 141 -1.31 -21.06 -39.70
CA GLY A 141 -0.04 -21.03 -38.97
C GLY A 141 -0.19 -20.96 -37.45
N PRO A 142 -0.88 -19.94 -36.90
CA PRO A 142 -0.98 -19.78 -35.46
C PRO A 142 -2.01 -20.72 -34.85
N SER A 143 -1.69 -21.26 -33.68
CA SER A 143 -2.60 -22.05 -32.85
C SER A 143 -3.79 -21.23 -32.32
N THR A 144 -3.59 -19.95 -32.01
CA THR A 144 -4.66 -18.98 -31.74
C THR A 144 -4.47 -17.72 -32.55
N ALA A 145 -3.36 -17.02 -32.36
CA ALA A 145 -2.98 -15.82 -33.06
C ALA A 145 -1.46 -15.66 -33.02
N SER A 146 -0.92 -14.80 -33.89
CA SER A 146 0.47 -14.38 -33.85
C SER A 146 0.62 -13.01 -34.50
N THR A 147 1.55 -12.22 -33.97
CA THR A 147 1.92 -10.93 -34.53
C THR A 147 3.40 -10.90 -34.84
N LYS A 148 3.74 -10.42 -36.03
CA LYS A 148 5.12 -10.11 -36.40
C LYS A 148 5.43 -8.69 -35.92
N VAL A 149 6.09 -8.56 -34.77
CA VAL A 149 6.38 -7.26 -34.15
C VAL A 149 7.32 -6.40 -35.01
N PRO A 150 7.21 -5.06 -34.97
CA PRO A 150 8.26 -4.17 -35.43
C PRO A 150 9.59 -4.50 -34.75
N TYR A 151 10.71 -4.48 -35.47
CA TYR A 151 12.02 -4.75 -34.87
C TYR A 151 13.03 -3.67 -35.24
N LYS A 152 13.87 -3.31 -34.27
CA LYS A 152 14.84 -2.23 -34.40
C LYS A 152 15.72 -2.39 -35.65
N ASN A 153 15.70 -1.37 -36.51
CA ASN A 153 16.51 -1.27 -37.73
C ASN A 153 16.29 -2.44 -38.73
N GLN A 154 15.11 -3.08 -38.70
CA GLN A 154 14.73 -4.09 -39.67
C GLN A 154 13.39 -3.71 -40.30
N ASP A 155 13.46 -3.18 -41.52
CA ASP A 155 12.28 -3.01 -42.35
C ASP A 155 11.94 -4.36 -42.97
N SER A 156 10.86 -4.96 -42.49
CA SER A 156 10.28 -6.16 -43.06
C SER A 156 8.85 -5.83 -43.46
N PRO A 157 8.39 -6.18 -44.66
CA PRO A 157 6.99 -5.97 -45.03
C PRO A 157 6.05 -6.72 -44.07
N LYS A 158 6.54 -7.80 -43.43
CA LYS A 158 5.80 -8.59 -42.44
C LYS A 158 5.65 -7.87 -41.09
N ALA A 159 6.43 -6.81 -40.80
CA ALA A 159 6.28 -6.11 -39.54
C ALA A 159 4.85 -5.53 -39.45
N GLY A 160 4.15 -5.80 -38.35
CA GLY A 160 2.73 -5.45 -38.18
C GLY A 160 1.72 -6.42 -38.80
N ASP A 161 2.16 -7.52 -39.43
CA ASP A 161 1.25 -8.59 -39.83
C ASP A 161 0.71 -9.33 -38.60
N ILE A 162 -0.62 -9.40 -38.52
CA ILE A 162 -1.37 -10.05 -37.45
C ILE A 162 -2.21 -11.17 -38.04
N HIS A 163 -1.88 -12.40 -37.62
CA HIS A 163 -2.53 -13.63 -38.05
C HIS A 163 -3.40 -14.18 -36.94
N PHE A 164 -4.66 -14.48 -37.24
CA PHE A 164 -5.56 -15.21 -36.36
C PHE A 164 -5.79 -16.63 -36.90
N ASN A 165 -6.11 -17.58 -36.03
CA ASN A 165 -6.46 -18.92 -36.46
C ASN A 165 -7.88 -18.95 -37.06
N HIS A 166 -8.00 -19.35 -38.33
CA HIS A 166 -9.29 -19.45 -39.02
C HIS A 166 -10.26 -20.50 -38.41
N ASP A 167 -9.81 -21.42 -37.58
CA ASP A 167 -10.65 -22.42 -36.91
C ASP A 167 -11.36 -21.85 -35.69
N LYS A 168 -10.94 -20.65 -35.24
CA LYS A 168 -11.47 -19.96 -34.05
C LYS A 168 -12.37 -18.77 -34.40
N VAL A 169 -12.82 -18.65 -35.66
CA VAL A 169 -13.66 -17.53 -36.15
C VAL A 169 -14.82 -17.20 -35.21
N LYS A 170 -15.56 -18.22 -34.74
CA LYS A 170 -16.72 -18.01 -33.85
C LYS A 170 -16.34 -17.38 -32.52
N ASP A 171 -15.15 -17.71 -32.02
CA ASP A 171 -14.67 -17.19 -30.74
C ASP A 171 -14.22 -15.73 -30.92
N PHE A 172 -13.52 -15.40 -32.01
CA PHE A 172 -13.14 -14.02 -32.35
C PHE A 172 -14.32 -13.11 -32.72
N ASP A 173 -15.41 -13.69 -33.20
CA ASP A 173 -16.68 -13.01 -33.41
C ASP A 173 -17.43 -12.72 -32.09
N ALA A 174 -16.93 -13.23 -30.95
CA ALA A 174 -17.43 -12.84 -29.63
C ALA A 174 -16.96 -11.41 -29.32
N GLY A 175 -17.89 -10.56 -28.91
CA GLY A 175 -17.63 -9.14 -28.69
C GLY A 175 -16.81 -8.83 -27.43
N PRO A 176 -16.77 -7.54 -27.02
CA PRO A 176 -16.07 -7.08 -25.83
C PRO A 176 -16.35 -7.94 -24.59
N GLY A 177 -15.34 -8.09 -23.73
CA GLY A 177 -15.38 -8.89 -22.50
C GLY A 177 -15.10 -10.38 -22.71
N ALA A 178 -15.16 -10.87 -23.94
CA ALA A 178 -14.78 -12.24 -24.28
C ALA A 178 -13.25 -12.40 -24.38
N TYR A 179 -12.75 -13.59 -24.05
CA TYR A 179 -11.32 -13.92 -24.10
C TYR A 179 -10.66 -13.66 -25.47
N ARG A 180 -11.39 -13.87 -26.58
CA ARG A 180 -10.84 -13.62 -27.91
C ARG A 180 -10.91 -12.16 -28.35
N TYR A 181 -11.81 -11.36 -27.79
CA TYR A 181 -11.74 -9.91 -27.97
C TYR A 181 -10.47 -9.35 -27.32
N GLU A 182 -10.15 -9.81 -26.10
CA GLU A 182 -8.88 -9.50 -25.44
C GLU A 182 -7.66 -9.91 -26.29
N THR A 183 -7.74 -11.04 -27.01
CA THR A 183 -6.69 -11.44 -27.97
C THR A 183 -6.54 -10.43 -29.10
N LEU A 184 -7.62 -9.85 -29.65
CA LEU A 184 -7.54 -8.81 -30.68
C LEU A 184 -6.78 -7.57 -30.19
N VAL A 185 -7.03 -7.14 -28.95
CA VAL A 185 -6.31 -6.02 -28.33
C VAL A 185 -4.84 -6.40 -28.15
N HIS A 186 -4.56 -7.56 -27.54
CA HIS A 186 -3.21 -8.06 -27.29
C HIS A 186 -2.34 -8.10 -28.55
N GLU A 187 -2.84 -8.71 -29.64
CA GLU A 187 -2.10 -8.78 -30.90
C GLU A 187 -1.91 -7.40 -31.55
N THR A 188 -2.90 -6.52 -31.45
CA THR A 188 -2.75 -5.14 -31.91
C THR A 188 -1.64 -4.41 -31.16
N LEU A 189 -1.49 -4.65 -29.86
CA LEU A 189 -0.42 -4.05 -29.06
C LEU A 189 0.97 -4.63 -29.37
N HIS A 190 1.06 -5.92 -29.73
CA HIS A 190 2.28 -6.46 -30.33
C HIS A 190 2.67 -5.72 -31.62
N GLY A 191 1.68 -5.36 -32.46
CA GLY A 191 1.89 -4.54 -33.66
C GLY A 191 2.40 -3.12 -33.37
N LEU A 192 2.31 -2.68 -32.10
CA LEU A 192 2.81 -1.40 -31.60
C LEU A 192 4.08 -1.53 -30.74
N ASP A 193 4.78 -2.67 -30.82
CA ASP A 193 6.04 -3.01 -30.12
C ASP A 193 5.90 -3.50 -28.68
N LEU A 194 4.69 -3.75 -28.18
CA LEU A 194 4.58 -4.34 -26.84
C LEU A 194 4.98 -5.82 -26.86
N LYS A 195 5.70 -6.28 -25.84
CA LYS A 195 6.10 -7.68 -25.63
C LYS A 195 5.44 -8.26 -24.38
N HIS A 196 5.51 -9.58 -24.24
CA HIS A 196 5.10 -10.22 -22.99
C HIS A 196 6.00 -9.76 -21.83
N PRO A 197 5.42 -9.44 -20.65
CA PRO A 197 6.17 -8.91 -19.52
C PRO A 197 6.99 -9.95 -18.77
N GLY A 198 6.82 -11.24 -19.06
CA GLY A 198 7.51 -12.33 -18.37
C GLY A 198 8.42 -13.15 -19.29
N ASN A 199 9.20 -14.05 -18.69
CA ASN A 199 10.09 -14.96 -19.41
C ASN A 199 9.32 -16.17 -19.97
N TYR A 200 8.35 -15.90 -20.84
CA TYR A 200 7.53 -16.90 -21.50
C TYR A 200 7.04 -16.37 -22.84
N ASN A 201 6.62 -17.30 -23.70
CA ASN A 201 6.06 -16.98 -25.00
C ASN A 201 5.25 -18.20 -25.48
N GLY A 202 3.97 -17.99 -25.79
CA GLY A 202 3.07 -19.08 -26.17
C GLY A 202 3.04 -20.26 -25.20
N SER A 203 3.41 -21.41 -25.74
CA SER A 203 3.58 -22.70 -25.04
C SER A 203 4.93 -22.88 -24.34
N SER A 204 5.85 -21.91 -24.43
CA SER A 204 7.20 -22.01 -23.87
C SER A 204 7.41 -21.08 -22.66
N ASN A 205 8.13 -21.58 -21.65
CA ASN A 205 8.70 -20.77 -20.58
C ASN A 205 10.23 -20.73 -20.79
N GLY A 206 10.84 -19.56 -20.60
CA GLY A 206 12.28 -19.36 -20.75
C GLY A 206 12.71 -18.77 -22.10
N ASN A 207 13.99 -18.40 -22.18
CA ASN A 207 14.70 -17.93 -23.38
C ASN A 207 14.15 -16.64 -24.03
N GLN A 208 13.35 -15.86 -23.30
CA GLN A 208 12.94 -14.54 -23.75
C GLN A 208 13.97 -13.47 -23.37
N SER A 209 14.00 -12.37 -24.11
CA SER A 209 14.82 -11.22 -23.74
C SER A 209 14.15 -10.45 -22.60
N GLY A 210 14.90 -10.27 -21.51
CA GLY A 210 14.53 -9.34 -20.45
C GLY A 210 14.58 -7.87 -20.93
N GLU A 211 14.15 -6.92 -20.12
CA GLU A 211 13.68 -7.05 -18.72
C GLU A 211 12.31 -7.73 -18.57
N PHE A 212 11.95 -8.09 -17.33
CA PHE A 212 10.66 -8.71 -16.98
C PHE A 212 10.05 -8.06 -15.74
N LEU A 213 8.72 -8.03 -15.67
CA LEU A 213 7.99 -7.65 -14.46
C LEU A 213 8.20 -8.69 -13.36
N SER A 214 8.03 -8.26 -12.11
CA SER A 214 7.92 -9.20 -11.00
C SER A 214 6.67 -10.09 -11.15
N TYR A 215 6.69 -11.30 -10.57
CA TYR A 215 5.52 -12.20 -10.64
C TYR A 215 4.23 -11.58 -10.05
N ALA A 216 4.35 -10.65 -9.10
CA ALA A 216 3.22 -9.95 -8.50
C ALA A 216 2.65 -8.85 -9.42
N GLU A 217 3.46 -8.32 -10.34
CA GLU A 217 3.05 -7.28 -11.28
C GLU A 217 2.71 -7.84 -12.67
N ASP A 218 3.25 -9.01 -13.02
CA ASP A 218 2.92 -9.72 -14.24
C ASP A 218 1.54 -10.38 -14.13
N ASN A 219 0.48 -9.58 -14.33
CA ASN A 219 -0.90 -10.05 -14.39
C ASN A 219 -1.81 -9.05 -15.14
N SER A 220 -3.05 -9.49 -15.36
CA SER A 220 -4.11 -8.75 -16.07
C SER A 220 -4.60 -7.44 -15.43
N ASN A 221 -4.15 -7.05 -14.23
CA ASN A 221 -4.40 -5.71 -13.70
C ASN A 221 -3.48 -4.68 -14.37
N ASN A 222 -2.23 -5.06 -14.62
CA ASN A 222 -1.19 -4.14 -15.06
C ASN A 222 -0.99 -4.17 -16.57
N SER A 223 -1.07 -5.35 -17.19
CA SER A 223 -0.83 -5.51 -18.63
C SER A 223 -1.72 -6.59 -19.25
N ILE A 224 -2.36 -6.27 -20.37
CA ILE A 224 -3.03 -7.23 -21.25
C ILE A 224 -2.02 -8.18 -21.93
N MET A 225 -0.75 -7.79 -21.96
CA MET A 225 0.35 -8.59 -22.51
C MET A 225 0.72 -9.76 -21.59
N SER A 226 0.27 -9.76 -20.33
CA SER A 226 0.49 -10.87 -19.41
C SER A 226 -0.24 -12.13 -19.83
N TYR A 227 0.39 -13.29 -19.63
CA TYR A 227 -0.27 -14.60 -19.71
C TYR A 227 -0.80 -15.12 -18.37
N ASN A 228 -0.49 -14.43 -17.27
CA ASN A 228 -1.03 -14.71 -15.94
C ASN A 228 -2.42 -14.07 -15.81
N ARG A 229 -3.34 -14.54 -16.66
CA ARG A 229 -4.71 -14.06 -16.78
C ARG A 229 -5.63 -14.89 -15.88
N LEU A 230 -6.73 -14.28 -15.45
CA LEU A 230 -7.75 -14.93 -14.62
C LEU A 230 -8.66 -15.89 -15.42
N ARG A 231 -8.19 -16.46 -16.53
CA ARG A 231 -9.03 -17.17 -17.53
C ARG A 231 -9.72 -18.43 -16.99
N ASN A 232 -9.16 -19.04 -15.95
CA ASN A 232 -9.68 -20.28 -15.37
C ASN A 232 -10.70 -20.05 -14.23
N THR A 233 -11.15 -18.80 -14.03
CA THR A 233 -12.07 -18.47 -12.94
C THR A 233 -13.50 -18.36 -13.43
N ASP A 234 -14.43 -18.91 -12.65
CA ASP A 234 -15.86 -18.72 -12.88
C ASP A 234 -16.20 -17.22 -12.86
N GLY A 235 -16.88 -16.74 -13.91
CA GLY A 235 -17.19 -15.30 -14.04
C GLY A 235 -16.05 -14.45 -14.59
N TYR A 236 -15.17 -15.04 -15.41
CA TYR A 236 -14.10 -14.33 -16.14
C TYR A 236 -14.55 -12.97 -16.70
N SER A 237 -13.78 -11.94 -16.40
CA SER A 237 -13.97 -10.58 -16.91
C SER A 237 -12.78 -10.24 -17.79
N GLY A 238 -12.98 -10.28 -19.11
CA GLY A 238 -11.94 -9.97 -20.08
C GLY A 238 -11.55 -8.50 -20.05
N THR A 239 -10.28 -8.24 -20.35
CA THR A 239 -9.78 -6.88 -20.60
C THR A 239 -10.28 -6.41 -21.96
N ILE A 240 -10.77 -5.17 -22.05
CA ILE A 240 -11.34 -4.61 -23.30
C ILE A 240 -10.57 -3.42 -23.85
N THR A 241 -9.56 -2.94 -23.12
CA THR A 241 -8.63 -1.88 -23.50
C THR A 241 -7.20 -2.32 -23.15
N PRO A 242 -6.17 -1.61 -23.61
CA PRO A 242 -4.85 -1.66 -22.96
C PRO A 242 -4.96 -1.39 -21.45
N MET A 243 -4.10 -2.04 -20.67
CA MET A 243 -4.02 -1.87 -19.21
C MET A 243 -2.98 -0.79 -18.83
N ALA A 244 -2.91 -0.40 -17.56
CA ALA A 244 -2.15 0.77 -17.12
C ALA A 244 -0.67 0.77 -17.55
N TYR A 245 0.03 -0.37 -17.52
CA TYR A 245 1.43 -0.44 -17.97
C TYR A 245 1.54 -0.49 -19.49
N ASP A 246 0.55 -1.06 -20.18
CA ASP A 246 0.51 -1.03 -21.64
C ASP A 246 0.40 0.41 -22.15
N ILE A 247 -0.52 1.19 -21.56
CA ILE A 247 -0.70 2.62 -21.88
C ILE A 247 0.59 3.38 -21.59
N LYS A 248 1.19 3.18 -20.41
CA LYS A 248 2.44 3.85 -20.04
C LYS A 248 3.58 3.54 -21.02
N ALA A 249 3.74 2.27 -21.42
CA ALA A 249 4.74 1.86 -22.39
C ALA A 249 4.48 2.45 -23.78
N LEU A 250 3.22 2.46 -24.24
CA LEU A 250 2.84 3.06 -25.51
C LEU A 250 3.04 4.58 -25.51
N GLN A 251 2.71 5.27 -24.42
CA GLN A 251 2.96 6.71 -24.26
C GLN A 251 4.45 7.03 -24.24
N TYR A 252 5.29 6.15 -23.70
CA TYR A 252 6.75 6.29 -23.83
C TYR A 252 7.21 6.18 -25.29
N LEU A 253 6.64 5.26 -26.08
CA LEU A 253 7.01 5.07 -27.49
C LEU A 253 6.47 6.21 -28.38
N TYR A 254 5.19 6.55 -28.25
CA TYR A 254 4.45 7.39 -29.20
C TYR A 254 4.10 8.78 -28.68
N GLY A 255 4.22 9.04 -27.37
CA GLY A 255 3.71 10.23 -26.71
C GLY A 255 2.25 10.06 -26.26
N ALA A 256 1.85 10.77 -25.22
CA ALA A 256 0.48 10.77 -24.73
C ALA A 256 -0.44 11.65 -25.58
N ALA A 257 -1.66 11.18 -25.85
CA ALA A 257 -2.67 11.95 -26.54
C ALA A 257 -3.25 13.06 -25.65
N ASP A 258 -3.65 14.16 -26.29
CA ASP A 258 -4.54 15.16 -25.72
C ASP A 258 -5.97 14.64 -25.81
N TYR A 259 -6.46 14.06 -24.71
CA TYR A 259 -7.76 13.42 -24.61
C TYR A 259 -8.47 13.87 -23.33
N ASN A 260 -9.71 14.34 -23.49
CA ASN A 260 -10.54 14.88 -22.41
C ASN A 260 -9.88 15.99 -21.55
N ALA A 261 -8.91 16.75 -22.08
CA ALA A 261 -8.12 17.76 -21.32
C ALA A 261 -8.89 18.95 -20.69
N ASP A 262 -10.20 19.03 -20.88
CA ASP A 262 -11.09 19.97 -20.20
C ASP A 262 -11.79 19.26 -19.04
N ASN A 263 -12.41 20.00 -18.11
CA ASN A 263 -13.14 19.39 -17.00
C ASN A 263 -14.17 18.34 -17.46
N THR A 264 -13.91 17.08 -17.11
CA THR A 264 -14.68 15.92 -17.55
C THR A 264 -15.39 15.27 -16.37
N THR A 265 -16.64 14.83 -16.59
CA THR A 265 -17.40 14.05 -15.60
C THR A 265 -17.63 12.64 -16.11
N TYR A 266 -17.04 11.67 -15.41
CA TYR A 266 -17.18 10.25 -15.65
C TYR A 266 -18.28 9.69 -14.75
N LYS A 267 -19.43 9.35 -15.34
CA LYS A 267 -20.60 8.86 -14.60
C LYS A 267 -20.65 7.36 -14.61
N PHE A 268 -20.51 6.76 -13.43
CA PHE A 268 -20.51 5.31 -13.25
C PHE A 268 -21.90 4.81 -12.84
N ALA A 269 -22.41 3.85 -13.60
CA ALA A 269 -23.58 3.05 -13.20
C ALA A 269 -23.16 1.64 -12.75
N LYS A 270 -21.94 1.22 -13.11
CA LYS A 270 -21.23 0.04 -12.59
C LYS A 270 -19.74 0.37 -12.52
N ILE A 271 -18.98 -0.43 -11.78
CA ILE A 271 -17.52 -0.24 -11.59
C ILE A 271 -16.68 -0.39 -12.87
N ASP A 272 -17.22 -1.06 -13.89
CA ASP A 272 -16.58 -1.37 -15.16
C ASP A 272 -17.35 -0.78 -16.36
N GLU A 273 -18.21 0.20 -16.11
CA GLU A 273 -18.97 0.93 -17.13
C GLU A 273 -19.14 2.40 -16.71
N TYR A 274 -18.81 3.33 -17.62
CA TYR A 274 -19.05 4.76 -17.39
C TYR A 274 -19.50 5.48 -18.66
N THR A 275 -20.00 6.69 -18.46
CA THR A 275 -20.37 7.59 -19.56
C THR A 275 -19.69 8.95 -19.42
N VAL A 276 -19.31 9.52 -20.57
CA VAL A 276 -18.88 10.91 -20.72
C VAL A 276 -19.82 11.55 -21.73
N GLY A 277 -20.65 12.50 -21.28
CA GLY A 277 -21.73 13.03 -22.11
C GLY A 277 -22.69 11.93 -22.58
N SER A 278 -22.75 11.67 -23.89
CA SER A 278 -23.54 10.58 -24.48
C SER A 278 -22.73 9.33 -24.85
N GLN A 279 -21.40 9.38 -24.69
CA GLN A 279 -20.52 8.26 -25.01
C GLN A 279 -20.51 7.25 -23.88
N PHE A 280 -20.48 5.97 -24.24
CA PHE A 280 -20.46 4.84 -23.31
C PHE A 280 -19.13 4.11 -23.41
N PHE A 281 -18.54 3.78 -22.26
CA PHE A 281 -17.32 3.02 -22.11
C PHE A 281 -17.58 1.83 -21.19
N GLY A 282 -17.08 0.65 -21.54
CA GLY A 282 -17.33 -0.60 -20.83
C GLY A 282 -18.05 -1.65 -21.69
N ASN A 283 -18.67 -2.62 -21.03
CA ASN A 283 -19.39 -3.69 -21.71
C ASN A 283 -20.73 -4.01 -21.03
N LYS A 284 -21.83 -3.77 -21.75
CA LYS A 284 -23.20 -3.96 -21.23
C LYS A 284 -23.57 -5.42 -20.95
N ASN A 285 -22.86 -6.38 -21.57
CA ASN A 285 -23.29 -7.78 -21.60
C ASN A 285 -22.57 -8.66 -20.58
N SER A 286 -21.41 -8.24 -20.09
CA SER A 286 -20.64 -8.98 -19.10
C SER A 286 -19.70 -8.05 -18.36
N ASN A 287 -19.26 -8.49 -17.18
CA ASN A 287 -18.21 -7.80 -16.46
C ASN A 287 -16.94 -7.71 -17.30
N SER A 288 -16.14 -6.67 -17.08
CA SER A 288 -14.91 -6.41 -17.81
C SER A 288 -13.83 -5.73 -16.97
N LYS A 289 -12.64 -5.66 -17.54
CA LYS A 289 -11.57 -4.77 -17.10
C LYS A 289 -11.27 -3.77 -18.20
N GLN A 290 -11.09 -2.51 -17.83
CA GLN A 290 -10.71 -1.45 -18.75
C GLN A 290 -9.83 -0.43 -18.03
N THR A 291 -9.17 0.43 -18.79
CA THR A 291 -8.37 1.54 -18.25
C THR A 291 -8.87 2.87 -18.76
N LEU A 292 -9.04 3.81 -17.84
CA LEU A 292 -9.39 5.19 -18.13
C LEU A 292 -8.11 6.02 -18.23
N TRP A 293 -8.10 6.97 -19.17
CA TRP A 293 -7.08 7.99 -19.31
C TRP A 293 -7.76 9.35 -19.47
N ASP A 294 -7.17 10.36 -18.85
CA ASP A 294 -7.51 11.77 -19.00
C ASP A 294 -6.20 12.55 -18.99
N SER A 295 -6.05 13.52 -19.90
CA SER A 295 -4.83 14.31 -20.05
C SER A 295 -4.87 15.65 -19.31
N GLY A 296 -5.99 16.00 -18.67
CA GLY A 296 -6.06 17.15 -17.78
C GLY A 296 -7.47 17.71 -17.59
N GLY A 297 -7.59 18.69 -16.72
CA GLY A 297 -8.89 19.24 -16.33
C GLY A 297 -9.03 19.27 -14.83
N ASN A 298 -10.21 19.69 -14.37
CA ASN A 298 -10.66 19.42 -13.00
C ASN A 298 -11.80 18.41 -13.08
N ASP A 299 -11.45 17.14 -12.95
CA ASP A 299 -12.29 16.02 -13.37
C ASP A 299 -13.11 15.46 -12.22
N THR A 300 -14.20 14.79 -12.55
CA THR A 300 -15.15 14.25 -11.56
C THR A 300 -15.50 12.80 -11.85
N PHE A 301 -15.28 11.93 -10.87
CA PHE A 301 -15.91 10.62 -10.81
C PHE A 301 -17.24 10.74 -10.08
N ASP A 302 -18.33 10.47 -10.80
CA ASP A 302 -19.68 10.51 -10.28
C ASP A 302 -20.20 9.08 -10.07
N PHE A 303 -20.14 8.62 -8.81
CA PHE A 303 -20.59 7.31 -8.36
C PHE A 303 -22.02 7.34 -7.81
N SER A 304 -22.75 8.46 -7.96
CA SER A 304 -24.09 8.61 -7.38
C SER A 304 -25.15 7.68 -7.97
N GLN A 305 -24.85 7.02 -9.10
CA GLN A 305 -25.73 6.04 -9.75
C GLN A 305 -25.28 4.59 -9.54
N LEU A 306 -24.21 4.33 -8.78
CA LEU A 306 -23.86 2.98 -8.38
C LEU A 306 -24.94 2.41 -7.45
N GLU A 307 -25.37 1.18 -7.71
CA GLU A 307 -26.25 0.45 -6.79
C GLU A 307 -25.53 0.16 -5.47
N PHE A 308 -26.31 -0.01 -4.40
CA PHE A 308 -25.76 -0.38 -3.10
C PHE A 308 -25.04 -1.74 -3.18
N GLU A 309 -23.75 -1.76 -2.84
CA GLU A 309 -22.92 -2.96 -2.79
C GLU A 309 -22.62 -3.30 -1.33
N GLN A 310 -23.02 -4.49 -0.90
CA GLN A 310 -22.90 -4.90 0.50
C GLN A 310 -21.44 -4.97 0.97
N SER A 311 -20.51 -5.33 0.08
CA SER A 311 -19.07 -5.32 0.41
C SER A 311 -18.45 -3.92 0.39
N GLY A 312 -19.19 -2.90 -0.07
CA GLY A 312 -18.65 -1.58 -0.34
C GLY A 312 -17.86 -1.50 -1.64
N TYR A 313 -17.62 -0.29 -2.10
CA TYR A 313 -16.70 -0.06 -3.20
C TYR A 313 -15.29 0.27 -2.72
N ARG A 314 -14.30 0.04 -3.58
CA ARG A 314 -12.94 0.57 -3.46
C ARG A 314 -12.73 1.57 -4.59
N PHE A 315 -12.49 2.82 -4.23
CA PHE A 315 -12.15 3.89 -5.16
C PHE A 315 -10.70 4.32 -4.92
N ASP A 316 -9.76 3.73 -5.67
CA ASP A 316 -8.36 4.10 -5.57
C ASP A 316 -8.02 5.13 -6.65
N LEU A 317 -7.90 6.40 -6.26
CA LEU A 317 -7.81 7.55 -7.16
C LEU A 317 -6.39 7.82 -7.66
N ARG A 318 -5.40 7.08 -7.15
CA ARG A 318 -3.99 7.21 -7.53
C ARG A 318 -3.79 6.71 -8.96
N GLU A 319 -2.73 7.19 -9.60
CA GLU A 319 -2.26 6.60 -10.85
C GLU A 319 -2.00 5.09 -10.70
N GLY A 320 -2.40 4.29 -11.69
CA GLY A 320 -2.38 2.82 -11.58
C GLY A 320 -3.44 2.24 -10.61
N GLY A 321 -4.28 3.09 -10.02
CA GLY A 321 -5.38 2.72 -9.13
C GLY A 321 -6.53 2.01 -9.84
N VAL A 322 -7.57 1.68 -9.09
CA VAL A 322 -8.73 0.92 -9.57
C VAL A 322 -10.02 1.33 -8.87
N ILE A 323 -11.08 1.44 -9.66
CA ILE A 323 -12.47 1.56 -9.26
C ILE A 323 -13.10 0.16 -9.34
N THR A 324 -13.43 -0.42 -8.19
CA THR A 324 -13.94 -1.80 -8.07
C THR A 324 -14.83 -1.96 -6.83
N SER A 325 -15.50 -3.10 -6.66
CA SER A 325 -16.05 -3.51 -5.36
C SER A 325 -14.98 -4.12 -4.47
N GLN A 326 -15.11 -4.02 -3.14
CA GLN A 326 -14.11 -4.58 -2.21
C GLN A 326 -14.01 -6.11 -2.35
N ASN A 327 -15.11 -6.81 -2.61
CA ASN A 327 -15.10 -8.26 -2.87
C ASN A 327 -14.45 -8.66 -4.20
N ALA A 328 -14.19 -7.70 -5.10
CA ALA A 328 -13.52 -7.92 -6.38
C ALA A 328 -12.04 -7.53 -6.34
N TYR A 329 -11.63 -6.65 -5.41
CA TYR A 329 -10.26 -6.18 -5.24
C TYR A 329 -9.35 -7.31 -4.77
N LEU A 330 -8.30 -7.63 -5.55
CA LEU A 330 -7.34 -8.69 -5.27
C LEU A 330 -7.98 -10.03 -4.83
N SER A 331 -9.17 -10.34 -5.36
CA SER A 331 -9.98 -11.45 -4.86
C SER A 331 -9.69 -12.78 -5.56
N THR A 332 -8.90 -12.76 -6.64
CA THR A 332 -8.69 -13.93 -7.48
C THR A 332 -7.22 -14.33 -7.48
N ALA A 333 -6.96 -15.53 -6.99
CA ALA A 333 -5.62 -16.12 -6.98
C ALA A 333 -5.19 -16.53 -8.40
N TYR A 334 -3.89 -16.42 -8.68
CA TYR A 334 -3.26 -16.97 -9.87
C TYR A 334 -1.86 -17.51 -9.55
N GLU A 335 -1.45 -18.51 -10.32
CA GLU A 335 -0.08 -19.03 -10.32
C GLU A 335 0.72 -18.30 -11.41
N ALA A 336 1.81 -17.64 -11.03
CA ALA A 336 2.64 -16.94 -11.99
C ALA A 336 3.43 -17.92 -12.87
N ARG A 337 3.38 -17.73 -14.19
CA ARG A 337 4.09 -18.59 -15.14
C ARG A 337 5.60 -18.55 -14.91
N GLY A 338 6.18 -19.75 -14.81
CA GLY A 338 7.61 -19.93 -14.57
C GLY A 338 8.03 -19.72 -13.11
N ASP A 339 7.08 -19.44 -12.20
CA ASP A 339 7.35 -19.46 -10.76
C ASP A 339 7.15 -20.87 -10.19
N ASN A 340 8.21 -21.43 -9.60
CA ASN A 340 8.19 -22.76 -8.96
C ASN A 340 8.08 -22.68 -7.43
N SER A 341 7.76 -21.50 -6.88
CA SER A 341 7.72 -21.27 -5.42
C SER A 341 6.41 -21.71 -4.76
N ASN A 342 5.40 -22.15 -5.53
CA ASN A 342 4.03 -22.43 -5.06
C ASN A 342 3.41 -21.25 -4.29
N LYS A 343 3.77 -20.03 -4.66
CA LYS A 343 3.22 -18.82 -4.07
C LYS A 343 1.97 -18.39 -4.83
N ASP A 344 0.90 -18.13 -4.08
CA ASP A 344 -0.30 -17.50 -4.63
C ASP A 344 -0.07 -15.99 -4.79
N TYR A 345 -0.40 -15.50 -5.99
CA TYR A 345 -0.53 -14.08 -6.28
C TYR A 345 -1.99 -13.74 -6.51
N TYR A 346 -2.35 -12.46 -6.39
CA TYR A 346 -3.75 -12.03 -6.47
C TYR A 346 -3.91 -10.90 -7.45
N ALA A 347 -5.00 -10.97 -8.22
CA ALA A 347 -5.42 -9.90 -9.11
C ALA A 347 -6.89 -9.55 -8.86
N THR A 348 -7.26 -8.34 -9.25
CA THR A 348 -8.62 -7.83 -9.13
C THR A 348 -9.47 -8.50 -10.19
N SER A 349 -10.69 -8.93 -9.88
CA SER A 349 -11.48 -9.72 -10.84
C SER A 349 -12.08 -8.88 -11.97
N ARG A 350 -12.49 -7.63 -11.71
CA ARG A 350 -13.16 -6.72 -12.65
C ARG A 350 -13.06 -5.27 -12.17
N GLY A 351 -13.32 -4.29 -13.05
CA GLY A 351 -13.35 -2.87 -12.68
C GLY A 351 -12.67 -1.95 -13.69
N THR A 352 -12.62 -0.66 -13.37
CA THR A 352 -11.97 0.38 -14.18
C THR A 352 -10.66 0.79 -13.52
N PHE A 353 -9.54 0.56 -14.21
CA PHE A 353 -8.20 0.95 -13.79
C PHE A 353 -7.87 2.36 -14.26
N LEU A 354 -6.93 3.02 -13.60
CA LEU A 354 -6.48 4.35 -13.95
C LEU A 354 -5.09 4.27 -14.60
N ALA A 355 -4.90 4.93 -15.73
CA ALA A 355 -3.59 5.03 -16.36
C ALA A 355 -2.61 5.84 -15.47
N TYR A 356 -1.32 5.80 -15.82
CA TYR A 356 -0.29 6.62 -15.18
C TYR A 356 -0.31 8.04 -15.69
N ASP A 357 0.13 9.00 -14.88
CA ASP A 357 0.21 10.43 -15.24
C ASP A 357 -1.15 11.13 -15.48
N MET A 358 -2.25 10.56 -14.96
CA MET A 358 -3.57 11.23 -14.89
C MET A 358 -3.95 11.57 -13.45
N THR A 359 -4.81 12.56 -13.28
CA THR A 359 -5.34 12.96 -11.97
C THR A 359 -6.86 13.03 -12.02
N ILE A 360 -7.50 12.68 -10.90
CA ILE A 360 -8.93 12.91 -10.69
C ILE A 360 -9.11 13.78 -9.46
N ASP A 361 -9.87 14.86 -9.59
CA ASP A 361 -9.93 15.90 -8.54
C ASP A 361 -11.17 15.75 -7.67
N ASN A 362 -12.29 15.29 -8.23
CA ASN A 362 -13.57 15.30 -7.54
C ASN A 362 -14.21 13.91 -7.53
N VAL A 363 -14.81 13.55 -6.40
CA VAL A 363 -15.63 12.34 -6.24
C VAL A 363 -17.01 12.73 -5.74
N VAL A 364 -18.05 12.24 -6.41
CA VAL A 364 -19.42 12.20 -5.89
C VAL A 364 -19.67 10.77 -5.43
N ASN A 365 -19.71 10.55 -4.11
CA ASN A 365 -19.71 9.23 -3.52
C ASN A 365 -20.99 8.43 -3.78
N SER A 366 -20.88 7.12 -3.59
CA SER A 366 -22.02 6.19 -3.69
C SER A 366 -22.83 6.18 -2.38
N SER A 367 -23.80 5.27 -2.29
CA SER A 367 -24.59 5.03 -1.07
C SER A 367 -24.10 3.85 -0.24
N SER A 368 -23.04 3.17 -0.69
CA SER A 368 -22.44 1.99 -0.03
C SER A 368 -21.35 2.40 0.95
N ASP A 369 -20.89 1.44 1.76
CA ASP A 369 -19.78 1.66 2.71
C ASP A 369 -18.44 1.64 1.94
N ASP A 370 -17.99 2.80 1.45
CA ASP A 370 -16.92 2.88 0.46
C ASP A 370 -15.52 3.05 1.11
N TYR A 371 -14.50 2.41 0.52
CA TYR A 371 -13.09 2.61 0.85
C TYR A 371 -12.40 3.44 -0.23
N ILE A 372 -12.03 4.66 0.10
CA ILE A 372 -11.58 5.69 -0.84
C ILE A 372 -10.11 6.01 -0.57
N VAL A 373 -9.25 5.87 -1.57
CA VAL A 373 -7.83 6.23 -1.50
C VAL A 373 -7.61 7.52 -2.27
N ALA A 374 -7.25 8.58 -1.55
CA ALA A 374 -6.88 9.85 -2.15
C ALA A 374 -5.63 9.72 -3.05
N ASN A 375 -5.53 10.58 -4.05
CA ASN A 375 -4.29 10.74 -4.80
C ASN A 375 -3.46 11.90 -4.23
N GLY A 376 -2.29 12.17 -4.81
CA GLY A 376 -1.41 13.25 -4.34
C GLY A 376 -1.89 14.66 -4.72
N GLY A 377 -3.01 14.78 -5.44
CA GLY A 377 -3.63 16.05 -5.82
C GLY A 377 -4.64 16.54 -4.79
N ALA A 378 -5.27 17.69 -5.05
CA ALA A 378 -6.30 18.24 -4.17
C ALA A 378 -7.66 17.56 -4.46
N ASN A 379 -8.01 16.55 -3.68
CA ASN A 379 -9.25 15.81 -3.85
C ASN A 379 -10.43 16.46 -3.14
N ARG A 380 -11.60 16.40 -3.80
CA ARG A 380 -12.87 16.84 -3.26
C ARG A 380 -13.84 15.67 -3.15
N PHE A 381 -14.16 15.26 -1.92
CA PHE A 381 -15.11 14.19 -1.64
C PHE A 381 -16.50 14.77 -1.36
N SER A 382 -17.49 14.42 -2.18
CA SER A 382 -18.84 15.00 -2.13
C SER A 382 -19.91 13.92 -2.32
N GLY A 383 -21.17 14.32 -2.56
CA GLY A 383 -22.28 13.37 -2.69
C GLY A 383 -22.99 13.07 -1.36
N TYR A 384 -22.38 13.46 -0.25
CA TYR A 384 -22.99 13.52 1.08
C TYR A 384 -24.11 14.57 1.11
N GLY A 385 -25.29 14.22 1.60
CA GLY A 385 -26.38 15.20 1.67
C GLY A 385 -27.63 14.68 2.38
N LEU A 386 -28.43 15.62 2.87
CA LEU A 386 -29.67 15.32 3.58
C LEU A 386 -30.64 14.56 2.66
N GLY A 387 -31.11 13.40 3.11
CA GLY A 387 -32.03 12.55 2.36
C GLY A 387 -31.36 11.64 1.32
N LYS A 388 -30.03 11.64 1.24
CA LYS A 388 -29.23 10.61 0.57
C LYS A 388 -28.58 9.73 1.62
N GLN A 389 -28.69 8.41 1.46
CA GLN A 389 -27.97 7.48 2.31
C GLN A 389 -26.47 7.68 2.11
N THR A 390 -25.76 8.04 3.18
CA THR A 390 -24.31 7.97 3.24
C THR A 390 -23.96 6.59 3.79
N GLY A 391 -23.03 5.87 3.15
CA GLY A 391 -22.50 4.64 3.73
C GLY A 391 -21.62 4.94 4.93
N LYS A 392 -20.91 3.93 5.41
CA LYS A 392 -19.79 4.07 6.34
C LYS A 392 -18.49 4.15 5.56
N ASP A 393 -18.22 5.32 5.02
CA ASP A 393 -17.07 5.53 4.16
C ASP A 393 -15.78 5.64 4.97
N VAL A 394 -14.67 5.23 4.37
CA VAL A 394 -13.31 5.39 4.88
C VAL A 394 -12.48 6.09 3.81
N ILE A 395 -11.87 7.22 4.16
CA ILE A 395 -10.97 7.98 3.29
C ILE A 395 -9.56 7.81 3.84
N VAL A 396 -8.63 7.36 3.00
CA VAL A 396 -7.24 7.13 3.36
C VAL A 396 -6.28 7.89 2.45
N GLY A 397 -5.12 8.23 2.99
CA GLY A 397 -4.06 8.92 2.25
C GLY A 397 -4.35 10.39 1.93
N SER A 398 -5.33 10.99 2.61
CA SER A 398 -5.67 12.40 2.42
C SER A 398 -4.75 13.35 3.20
N ASP A 399 -4.66 14.60 2.73
CA ASP A 399 -3.83 15.66 3.31
C ASP A 399 -4.55 17.03 3.35
N GLY A 400 -3.81 18.08 3.68
CA GLY A 400 -4.32 19.45 3.82
C GLY A 400 -4.80 20.11 2.52
N GLN A 401 -4.58 19.50 1.37
CA GLN A 401 -5.10 19.94 0.09
C GLN A 401 -6.52 19.43 -0.15
N ASP A 402 -6.89 18.33 0.50
CA ASP A 402 -8.17 17.68 0.31
C ASP A 402 -9.33 18.36 1.05
N THR A 403 -10.55 18.08 0.58
CA THR A 403 -11.77 18.63 1.14
C THR A 403 -12.92 17.62 1.12
N ILE A 404 -13.57 17.40 2.26
CA ILE A 404 -14.90 16.79 2.33
C ILE A 404 -15.96 17.88 2.20
N ASP A 405 -16.89 17.68 1.26
CA ASP A 405 -18.08 18.51 1.05
C ASP A 405 -19.25 18.06 1.91
N LEU A 406 -19.55 18.83 2.95
CA LEU A 406 -20.76 18.69 3.76
C LEU A 406 -21.59 19.97 3.69
N SER A 407 -21.57 20.69 2.56
CA SER A 407 -22.25 21.99 2.42
C SER A 407 -23.77 21.94 2.70
N ASP A 408 -24.37 20.75 2.57
CA ASP A 408 -25.77 20.47 2.88
C ASP A 408 -26.05 20.28 4.38
N TYR A 409 -25.02 20.02 5.20
CA TYR A 409 -25.12 19.80 6.64
C TYR A 409 -24.69 21.05 7.42
N LYS A 410 -25.43 21.36 8.48
CA LYS A 410 -24.93 22.23 9.55
C LYS A 410 -24.01 21.43 10.46
N VAL A 411 -23.09 22.09 11.14
CA VAL A 411 -22.25 21.46 12.18
C VAL A 411 -23.09 20.78 13.28
N SER A 412 -24.32 21.24 13.53
CA SER A 412 -25.25 20.60 14.48
C SER A 412 -25.86 19.29 13.99
N ASP A 413 -25.72 18.98 12.70
CA ASP A 413 -26.40 17.84 12.08
C ASP A 413 -25.57 16.54 12.19
N PHE A 414 -24.27 16.67 12.44
CA PHE A 414 -23.33 15.55 12.66
C PHE A 414 -22.57 15.71 13.99
N THR A 415 -21.92 14.63 14.41
CA THR A 415 -20.97 14.64 15.53
C THR A 415 -19.61 14.15 15.06
N THR A 416 -18.54 14.51 15.74
CA THR A 416 -17.20 13.96 15.49
C THR A 416 -16.67 13.18 16.67
N LYS A 417 -15.89 12.14 16.39
CA LYS A 417 -15.21 11.34 17.41
C LYS A 417 -13.81 10.97 16.92
N THR A 418 -12.84 11.02 17.84
CA THR A 418 -11.50 10.46 17.60
C THR A 418 -11.49 8.96 17.89
N ILE A 419 -10.90 8.17 16.97
CA ILE A 419 -10.70 6.72 17.13
C ILE A 419 -9.24 6.43 16.80
N GLY A 420 -8.38 6.25 17.80
CA GLY A 420 -6.94 6.23 17.56
C GLY A 420 -6.48 7.56 16.96
N ASN A 421 -5.83 7.52 15.79
CA ASN A 421 -5.45 8.70 15.01
C ASN A 421 -6.52 9.15 14.01
N ASP A 422 -7.66 8.45 13.93
CA ASP A 422 -8.67 8.69 12.90
C ASP A 422 -9.73 9.68 13.38
N LEU A 423 -10.30 10.40 12.42
CA LEU A 423 -11.48 11.23 12.63
C LEU A 423 -12.72 10.51 12.09
N LEU A 424 -13.66 10.19 12.99
CA LEU A 424 -15.01 9.77 12.61
C LEU A 424 -15.95 10.97 12.58
N ILE A 425 -16.61 11.20 11.44
CA ILE A 425 -17.75 12.12 11.27
C ILE A 425 -19.02 11.27 11.20
N ASP A 426 -19.88 11.40 12.19
CA ASP A 426 -21.07 10.57 12.37
C ASP A 426 -22.36 11.36 12.04
N PHE A 427 -23.10 10.88 11.04
CA PHE A 427 -24.39 11.43 10.60
C PHE A 427 -25.59 10.71 11.26
N LYS A 428 -25.36 10.02 12.38
CA LYS A 428 -26.34 9.25 13.15
C LYS A 428 -26.88 8.09 12.32
N ASP A 429 -28.19 8.11 12.03
CA ASP A 429 -28.86 7.06 11.27
C ASP A 429 -28.52 7.10 9.77
N ASN A 430 -27.82 8.14 9.30
CA ASN A 430 -27.52 8.33 7.88
C ASN A 430 -26.09 7.92 7.47
N GLY A 431 -25.36 7.19 8.31
CA GLY A 431 -23.99 6.71 8.00
C GLY A 431 -22.88 7.58 8.62
N SER A 432 -21.65 7.40 8.13
CA SER A 432 -20.47 8.07 8.68
C SER A 432 -19.33 8.17 7.67
N ILE A 433 -18.39 9.09 7.90
CA ILE A 433 -17.11 9.14 7.18
C ILE A 433 -15.99 9.00 8.21
N THR A 434 -15.08 8.07 7.98
CA THR A 434 -13.82 7.95 8.74
C THR A 434 -12.68 8.48 7.90
N VAL A 435 -11.91 9.43 8.43
CA VAL A 435 -10.67 9.91 7.82
C VAL A 435 -9.50 9.30 8.58
N ASP A 436 -8.80 8.39 7.91
CA ASP A 436 -7.66 7.63 8.44
C ASP A 436 -6.48 8.56 8.73
N ASP A 437 -5.80 8.33 9.86
CA ASP A 437 -4.60 9.06 10.28
C ASP A 437 -4.79 10.61 10.37
N TYR A 438 -6.03 11.11 10.45
CA TYR A 438 -6.35 12.55 10.48
C TYR A 438 -5.55 13.35 11.53
N TYR A 439 -5.41 12.79 12.74
CA TYR A 439 -4.74 13.43 13.87
C TYR A 439 -3.23 13.22 13.89
N LYS A 440 -2.69 12.35 13.03
CA LYS A 440 -1.24 12.17 12.86
C LYS A 440 -0.60 13.33 12.08
N ALA A 441 -1.40 14.04 11.28
CA ALA A 441 -0.99 15.27 10.62
C ALA A 441 -1.12 16.48 11.55
N ALA A 442 -0.16 17.42 11.45
CA ALA A 442 -0.27 18.73 12.08
C ALA A 442 -1.54 19.46 11.60
N GLU A 443 -2.17 20.27 12.47
CA GLU A 443 -3.49 20.88 12.24
C GLU A 443 -3.62 21.57 10.86
N GLU A 444 -2.60 22.29 10.42
CA GLU A 444 -2.57 23.00 9.13
C GLU A 444 -2.52 22.08 7.89
N ASN A 445 -2.12 20.82 8.08
CA ASN A 445 -1.96 19.81 7.04
C ASN A 445 -3.09 18.77 7.07
N ARG A 446 -4.14 18.98 7.87
CA ARG A 446 -5.28 18.07 7.94
C ARG A 446 -6.28 18.36 6.82
N LEU A 447 -6.94 17.31 6.35
CA LEU A 447 -8.05 17.40 5.41
C LEU A 447 -9.10 18.43 5.89
N LYS A 448 -9.62 19.23 4.95
CA LYS A 448 -10.59 20.29 5.23
C LYS A 448 -12.01 19.74 5.20
N ILE A 449 -12.88 20.21 6.09
CA ILE A 449 -14.30 19.85 6.11
C ILE A 449 -15.13 21.10 5.89
N ASN A 450 -15.91 21.14 4.81
CA ASN A 450 -16.75 22.28 4.46
C ASN A 450 -18.21 21.98 4.86
N ALA A 451 -18.69 22.60 5.94
CA ALA A 451 -20.09 22.52 6.36
C ALA A 451 -20.86 23.78 5.94
N SER A 452 -22.19 23.75 6.04
CA SER A 452 -23.03 24.89 5.68
C SER A 452 -22.64 26.15 6.48
N GLY A 453 -22.07 27.15 5.81
CA GLY A 453 -21.78 28.47 6.39
C GLY A 453 -20.34 28.72 6.84
N SER A 454 -19.46 27.71 6.92
CA SER A 454 -18.01 27.88 7.17
C SER A 454 -17.24 26.57 7.06
N ASN A 455 -15.91 26.65 6.99
CA ASN A 455 -15.05 25.51 7.26
C ASN A 455 -15.25 25.06 8.71
N PHE A 456 -15.37 23.75 8.91
CA PHE A 456 -15.45 23.11 10.22
C PHE A 456 -14.07 22.54 10.57
N THR A 457 -13.52 22.94 11.71
CA THR A 457 -12.32 22.34 12.29
C THR A 457 -12.77 21.38 13.39
N PRO A 458 -12.54 20.06 13.23
CA PRO A 458 -12.78 19.10 14.30
C PRO A 458 -11.99 19.47 15.57
N PRO A 459 -12.52 19.18 16.77
CA PRO A 459 -11.73 19.30 17.99
C PRO A 459 -10.43 18.52 17.89
N ASN A 460 -9.33 19.10 18.36
CA ASN A 460 -8.05 18.39 18.52
C ASN A 460 -8.26 17.18 19.45
N GLN A 461 -7.48 16.12 19.22
CA GLN A 461 -7.49 14.93 20.06
C GLN A 461 -7.25 15.34 21.52
N ALA A 462 -8.14 14.92 22.41
CA ALA A 462 -7.92 15.11 23.84
C ALA A 462 -6.64 14.36 24.24
N SER A 463 -5.82 14.96 25.11
CA SER A 463 -4.64 14.30 25.71
C SER A 463 -5.03 12.91 26.19
N GLN A 464 -4.39 11.87 25.65
CA GLN A 464 -4.59 10.50 26.12
C GLN A 464 -3.64 10.25 27.29
N ASP A 465 -4.20 9.76 28.40
CA ASP A 465 -3.42 9.28 29.53
C ASP A 465 -2.75 7.97 29.12
N GLU A 466 -1.42 7.96 29.08
CA GLU A 466 -0.56 6.82 28.79
C GLU A 466 0.23 6.44 30.05
N ALA A 467 0.76 5.21 30.10
CA ALA A 467 1.59 4.77 31.22
C ALA A 467 2.67 3.76 30.83
N LEU A 468 3.88 3.95 31.37
CA LEU A 468 4.89 2.90 31.49
C LEU A 468 4.59 2.12 32.77
N VAL A 469 3.95 0.97 32.59
CA VAL A 469 3.62 0.01 33.65
C VAL A 469 4.62 -1.14 33.59
N TRP A 470 5.46 -1.30 34.63
CA TRP A 470 6.62 -2.19 34.56
C TRP A 470 6.25 -3.66 34.31
N GLU A 471 5.11 -4.09 34.86
CA GLU A 471 4.66 -5.48 34.82
C GLU A 471 4.15 -5.91 33.44
N ASN A 472 3.88 -4.96 32.54
CA ASN A 472 3.40 -5.24 31.19
C ASN A 472 4.50 -5.76 30.24
N TRP A 473 5.76 -5.78 30.68
CA TRP A 473 6.92 -6.00 29.80
C TRP A 473 7.51 -7.42 29.86
N ASN A 474 6.82 -8.38 30.48
CA ASN A 474 7.26 -9.77 30.63
C ASN A 474 8.66 -9.91 31.29
N LEU A 475 9.11 -8.90 32.03
CA LEU A 475 10.32 -8.96 32.82
C LEU A 475 10.14 -10.01 33.92
N GLN A 476 11.20 -10.79 34.19
CA GLN A 476 11.17 -11.76 35.28
C GLN A 476 11.49 -11.09 36.59
N ASP A 477 10.93 -11.59 37.68
CA ASP A 477 11.23 -11.11 39.03
C ASP A 477 12.75 -11.11 39.29
N GLU A 478 13.25 -9.99 39.84
CA GLU A 478 14.66 -9.70 40.10
C GLU A 478 15.57 -9.70 38.86
N SER A 479 15.02 -9.68 37.63
CA SER A 479 15.84 -9.69 36.41
C SER A 479 16.43 -8.32 36.09
N ALA A 480 17.67 -8.33 35.59
CA ALA A 480 18.38 -7.12 35.19
C ALA A 480 17.67 -6.41 34.04
N VAL A 481 17.54 -5.08 34.15
CA VAL A 481 17.12 -4.22 33.04
C VAL A 481 18.39 -3.63 32.43
N ALA A 482 18.70 -3.99 31.19
CA ALA A 482 19.94 -3.59 30.55
C ALA A 482 19.88 -2.11 30.09
N THR A 483 21.02 -1.43 30.07
CA THR A 483 21.11 -0.11 29.40
C THR A 483 20.66 -0.22 27.94
N GLY A 484 19.89 0.76 27.47
CA GLY A 484 19.27 0.80 26.16
C GLY A 484 17.98 -0.04 26.06
N SER A 485 17.42 -0.51 27.17
CA SER A 485 16.13 -1.22 27.19
C SER A 485 15.01 -0.28 26.75
N GLN A 486 14.29 -0.67 25.70
CA GLN A 486 13.21 0.13 25.10
C GLN A 486 11.82 -0.43 25.42
N PHE A 487 10.92 0.46 25.81
CA PHE A 487 9.53 0.19 26.17
C PHE A 487 8.60 0.98 25.25
N ASN A 488 7.83 0.30 24.39
CA ASN A 488 6.95 0.93 23.39
C ASN A 488 5.53 1.18 23.94
N LEU A 489 5.27 2.42 24.36
CA LEU A 489 4.13 2.77 25.20
C LEU A 489 2.84 3.03 24.42
N GLY A 490 2.83 2.83 23.09
CA GLY A 490 1.71 3.18 22.23
C GLY A 490 1.81 4.61 21.68
N ASN A 491 0.98 4.95 20.69
CA ASN A 491 0.92 6.29 20.06
C ASN A 491 2.28 6.85 19.59
N GLY A 492 3.22 5.96 19.22
CA GLY A 492 4.56 6.34 18.75
C GLY A 492 5.55 6.70 19.86
N ILE A 493 5.17 6.62 21.14
CA ILE A 493 6.04 6.87 22.30
C ILE A 493 6.90 5.63 22.56
N THR A 494 8.19 5.86 22.76
CA THR A 494 9.12 4.86 23.30
C THR A 494 9.91 5.50 24.45
N ALA A 495 9.89 4.84 25.60
CA ALA A 495 10.78 5.16 26.71
C ALA A 495 12.01 4.24 26.63
N THR A 496 13.20 4.83 26.71
CA THR A 496 14.47 4.10 26.77
C THR A 496 15.03 4.24 28.18
N VAL A 497 15.33 3.13 28.83
CA VAL A 497 16.00 3.12 30.14
C VAL A 497 17.48 2.89 29.92
N ASP A 498 18.28 3.84 30.36
CA ASP A 498 19.73 3.77 30.40
C ASP A 498 20.21 3.94 31.83
N TRP A 499 21.34 3.32 32.18
CA TRP A 499 21.93 3.52 33.50
C TRP A 499 23.42 3.21 33.49
N GLN A 500 24.12 3.82 34.44
CA GLN A 500 25.53 3.60 34.69
C GLN A 500 25.82 3.68 36.20
N ILE A 501 26.99 3.20 36.59
CA ILE A 501 27.54 3.45 37.92
C ILE A 501 28.64 4.49 37.81
N ASN A 502 28.64 5.44 38.75
CA ASN A 502 29.78 6.31 39.00
C ASN A 502 30.41 5.84 40.31
N THR A 503 31.69 5.56 40.27
CA THR A 503 32.44 5.07 41.42
C THR A 503 33.87 5.58 41.36
N ASP A 504 34.42 5.97 42.52
CA ASP A 504 35.80 6.44 42.63
C ASP A 504 36.77 5.33 43.07
N GLY A 505 36.24 4.15 43.43
CA GLY A 505 37.00 3.04 44.01
C GLY A 505 36.12 2.14 44.88
N GLY A 506 36.72 1.48 45.88
CA GLY A 506 35.93 0.71 46.86
C GLY A 506 35.28 -0.59 46.35
N ASN A 507 34.30 -1.09 47.11
CA ASN A 507 33.48 -2.25 46.77
C ASN A 507 32.02 -1.81 46.75
N PHE A 508 31.61 -1.38 45.55
CA PHE A 508 30.25 -1.04 45.16
C PHE A 508 29.73 -2.16 44.27
N VAL A 509 28.75 -2.92 44.76
CA VAL A 509 28.22 -4.10 44.05
C VAL A 509 26.71 -4.07 44.01
N ALA A 510 26.11 -4.61 42.95
CA ALA A 510 24.67 -4.72 42.82
C ALA A 510 24.04 -5.49 44.00
N HIS A 511 22.89 -5.03 44.46
CA HIS A 511 22.10 -5.66 45.53
C HIS A 511 20.60 -5.65 45.19
N SER A 512 19.81 -6.53 45.84
CA SER A 512 18.35 -6.60 45.66
C SER A 512 17.86 -6.82 44.22
N GLY A 513 18.67 -7.50 43.40
CA GLY A 513 18.37 -7.82 42.01
C GLY A 513 19.53 -8.55 41.32
N ALA A 514 19.35 -8.91 40.05
CA ALA A 514 20.40 -9.52 39.23
C ALA A 514 21.48 -8.51 38.78
N ASP A 515 21.19 -7.22 38.83
CA ASP A 515 22.10 -6.11 38.54
C ASP A 515 21.68 -4.84 39.32
N PHE A 516 22.47 -3.77 39.26
CA PHE A 516 22.20 -2.49 39.96
C PHE A 516 20.82 -1.92 39.66
N VAL A 517 20.33 -2.15 38.43
CA VAL A 517 18.97 -1.83 38.00
C VAL A 517 18.27 -3.11 37.57
N SER A 518 17.22 -3.48 38.29
CA SER A 518 16.46 -4.73 38.07
C SER A 518 14.96 -4.49 38.19
N TYR A 519 14.15 -5.31 37.53
CA TYR A 519 12.70 -5.30 37.74
C TYR A 519 12.34 -6.20 38.92
N ASP A 520 11.51 -5.71 39.84
CA ASP A 520 11.02 -6.45 41.00
C ASP A 520 9.49 -6.49 40.95
N SER A 521 8.92 -7.69 40.89
CA SER A 521 7.47 -7.89 40.79
C SER A 521 6.78 -7.83 42.15
N GLY A 522 7.55 -7.70 43.24
CA GLY A 522 7.10 -7.62 44.61
C GLY A 522 6.49 -6.26 44.97
N LYS A 523 6.39 -5.99 46.27
CA LYS A 523 5.80 -4.77 46.79
C LYS A 523 6.85 -3.94 47.52
N LEU A 524 7.00 -2.67 47.13
CA LEU A 524 7.84 -1.69 47.81
C LEU A 524 7.01 -0.43 48.07
N GLY A 525 7.07 0.09 49.30
CA GLY A 525 6.16 1.14 49.76
C GLY A 525 4.68 0.75 49.58
N ASN A 526 3.93 1.56 48.85
CA ASN A 526 2.53 1.32 48.49
C ASN A 526 2.35 0.64 47.11
N HIS A 527 3.41 0.47 46.31
CA HIS A 527 3.35 0.09 44.90
C HIS A 527 3.82 -1.36 44.67
N GLN A 528 3.26 -2.02 43.67
CA GLN A 528 3.55 -3.42 43.31
C GLN A 528 4.16 -3.40 41.91
N GLY A 529 5.28 -4.09 41.69
CA GLY A 529 5.94 -4.10 40.39
C GLY A 529 6.69 -2.79 40.10
N TYR A 530 8.00 -2.75 40.30
CA TYR A 530 8.76 -1.50 40.19
C TYR A 530 10.14 -1.73 39.60
N LEU A 531 10.75 -0.65 39.10
CA LEU A 531 12.15 -0.65 38.73
C LEU A 531 13.00 -0.43 39.99
N SER A 532 13.72 -1.46 40.41
CA SER A 532 14.57 -1.47 41.59
C SER A 532 15.96 -0.93 41.26
N LEU A 533 16.44 0.02 42.07
CA LEU A 533 17.83 0.45 42.09
C LEU A 533 18.43 -0.03 43.41
N GLY A 534 19.47 -0.85 43.37
CA GLY A 534 20.00 -1.48 44.59
C GLY A 534 21.50 -1.76 44.53
N PHE A 535 22.17 -1.44 45.63
CA PHE A 535 23.61 -1.62 45.75
C PHE A 535 24.01 -1.97 47.19
N ASP A 536 25.21 -2.49 47.34
CA ASP A 536 25.86 -2.73 48.62
C ASP A 536 27.24 -2.08 48.60
N ASN A 537 27.45 -1.15 49.53
CA ASN A 537 28.64 -0.32 49.61
C ASN A 537 29.44 -0.71 50.84
N SER A 538 30.65 -1.24 50.69
CA SER A 538 31.40 -1.79 51.85
C SER A 538 31.82 -0.76 52.91
N ASN A 539 31.77 0.53 52.58
CA ASN A 539 31.90 1.67 53.48
C ASN A 539 30.93 2.76 53.00
N ASP A 540 30.60 3.69 53.90
CA ASP A 540 29.91 4.92 53.52
C ASP A 540 30.79 5.74 52.55
N ASP A 541 30.26 5.93 51.34
CA ASP A 541 30.92 6.55 50.20
C ASP A 541 29.87 7.22 49.30
N PRO A 542 29.60 8.53 49.49
CA PRO A 542 28.61 9.26 48.70
C PRO A 542 29.06 9.54 47.26
N ASP A 543 30.32 9.27 46.90
CA ASP A 543 30.81 9.39 45.52
C ASP A 543 30.42 8.16 44.66
N ASP A 544 30.03 7.05 45.30
CA ASP A 544 29.51 5.83 44.66
C ASP A 544 27.99 5.93 44.45
N GLN A 545 27.55 5.99 43.19
CA GLN A 545 26.14 6.17 42.83
C GLN A 545 25.69 5.40 41.59
N ILE A 546 24.39 5.09 41.55
CA ILE A 546 23.69 4.66 40.34
C ILE A 546 23.10 5.90 39.69
N GLU A 547 23.39 6.13 38.41
CA GLU A 547 22.72 7.14 37.58
C GLU A 547 21.84 6.44 36.56
N LEU A 548 20.54 6.72 36.57
CA LEU A 548 19.56 6.16 35.65
C LEU A 548 18.87 7.27 34.87
N SER A 549 18.71 7.11 33.56
CA SER A 549 17.85 7.96 32.73
C SER A 549 16.68 7.18 32.14
N ILE A 550 15.56 7.87 31.99
CA ILE A 550 14.39 7.43 31.23
C ILE A 550 14.14 8.48 30.14
N ASP A 551 14.50 8.13 28.91
CA ASP A 551 14.45 9.00 27.74
C ASP A 551 13.20 8.70 26.91
N PHE A 552 12.34 9.69 26.73
CA PHE A 552 11.20 9.62 25.82
C PHE A 552 11.63 10.10 24.43
N ASN A 553 11.29 9.33 23.39
CA ASN A 553 11.59 9.72 22.00
C ASN A 553 10.85 10.99 21.50
N GLN A 554 9.89 11.48 22.27
CA GLN A 554 9.23 12.77 22.14
C GLN A 554 8.78 13.25 23.53
N ALA A 555 8.77 14.57 23.77
CA ALA A 555 8.45 15.13 25.08
C ALA A 555 7.01 14.76 25.53
N VAL A 556 6.87 14.38 26.79
CA VAL A 556 5.58 14.05 27.42
C VAL A 556 5.15 15.13 28.41
N THR A 557 3.85 15.31 28.60
CA THR A 557 3.27 16.17 29.65
C THR A 557 2.57 15.30 30.68
N GLY A 558 2.05 15.85 31.76
CA GLY A 558 1.29 15.07 32.74
C GLY A 558 2.11 14.04 33.51
N LEU A 559 3.45 14.05 33.41
CA LEU A 559 4.30 13.00 33.96
C LEU A 559 4.13 12.92 35.48
N ASN A 560 3.79 11.74 35.99
CA ASN A 560 3.66 11.45 37.41
C ASN A 560 4.16 10.05 37.77
N PHE A 561 4.92 9.97 38.85
CA PHE A 561 5.46 8.72 39.41
C PHE A 561 5.82 8.90 40.89
N GLU A 562 6.11 7.78 41.56
CA GLU A 562 6.60 7.74 42.94
C GLU A 562 8.00 7.12 42.97
N LEU A 563 8.88 7.69 43.80
CA LEU A 563 10.05 6.99 44.31
C LEU A 563 9.69 6.32 45.63
N LEU A 564 10.12 5.08 45.79
CA LEU A 564 9.67 4.16 46.83
C LEU A 564 10.80 3.86 47.80
N ASP A 565 10.48 3.89 49.09
CA ASP A 565 11.36 3.45 50.20
C ASP A 565 12.68 4.25 50.30
N VAL A 566 12.63 5.58 50.16
CA VAL A 566 13.76 6.48 50.42
C VAL A 566 13.91 6.67 51.93
N ASP A 567 14.70 5.82 52.59
CA ASP A 567 14.70 5.73 54.04
C ASP A 567 16.09 5.72 54.68
N GLN A 568 16.10 5.73 56.01
CA GLN A 568 17.32 5.60 56.81
C GLN A 568 17.13 4.46 57.81
N THR A 569 18.02 3.47 57.84
CA THR A 569 17.83 2.32 58.72
C THR A 569 18.06 2.63 60.20
N THR A 570 17.43 1.83 61.07
CA THR A 570 17.53 2.00 62.53
C THR A 570 18.97 1.93 63.01
N GLY A 571 19.48 3.05 63.54
CA GLY A 571 20.88 3.16 63.97
C GLY A 571 21.80 3.81 62.92
N LYS A 572 21.22 4.36 61.85
CA LYS A 572 21.92 5.02 60.74
C LYS A 572 22.95 4.11 60.06
N SER A 573 22.61 2.84 59.86
CA SER A 573 23.48 1.94 59.10
C SER A 573 23.51 2.37 57.65
N SER A 574 22.35 2.54 57.02
CA SER A 574 22.14 3.05 55.67
C SER A 574 21.33 4.35 55.71
N ASP A 575 21.53 5.20 54.71
CA ASP A 575 20.78 6.42 54.48
C ASP A 575 20.68 6.69 52.98
N ASP A 576 19.47 6.61 52.43
CA ASP A 576 19.23 6.75 51.00
C ASP A 576 19.27 8.22 50.57
N GLY A 577 20.12 8.55 49.60
CA GLY A 577 20.20 9.87 48.98
C GLY A 577 19.75 9.83 47.53
N ILE A 578 18.87 10.76 47.13
CA ILE A 578 18.35 10.85 45.76
C ILE A 578 18.41 12.26 45.19
N GLU A 579 18.90 12.38 43.95
CA GLU A 579 18.70 13.55 43.11
C GLU A 579 17.84 13.21 41.89
N ILE A 580 16.99 14.15 41.47
CA ILE A 580 16.08 13.98 40.34
C ILE A 580 16.18 15.20 39.44
N TYR A 581 16.39 14.95 38.15
CA TYR A 581 16.48 15.98 37.11
C TYR A 581 15.49 15.67 36.00
N ALA A 582 14.89 16.71 35.43
CA ALA A 582 14.11 16.64 34.20
C ALA A 582 14.74 17.57 33.17
N ASP A 583 15.07 17.04 31.99
CA ASP A 583 15.77 17.75 30.92
C ASP A 583 17.03 18.50 31.43
N GLY A 584 17.79 17.86 32.32
CA GLY A 584 19.01 18.39 32.94
C GLY A 584 18.82 19.46 34.02
N VAL A 585 17.58 19.76 34.44
CA VAL A 585 17.27 20.72 35.51
C VAL A 585 16.77 19.97 36.75
N ASN A 586 17.31 20.29 37.92
CA ASN A 586 16.87 19.67 39.18
C ASN A 586 15.40 20.01 39.45
N ILE A 587 14.58 19.01 39.77
CA ILE A 587 13.12 19.19 39.88
C ILE A 587 12.70 20.20 40.97
N LYS A 588 13.54 20.43 41.99
CA LYS A 588 13.28 21.44 43.04
C LYS A 588 13.34 22.87 42.52
N GLU A 589 13.98 23.07 41.37
CA GLU A 589 14.15 24.38 40.71
C GLU A 589 13.10 24.61 39.61
N ILE A 590 12.38 23.58 39.19
CA ILE A 590 11.37 23.66 38.13
C ILE A 590 10.05 24.17 38.71
N SER A 591 9.65 25.38 38.29
CA SER A 591 8.39 25.97 38.74
C SER A 591 7.20 25.20 38.19
N GLY A 592 6.35 24.69 39.10
CA GLY A 592 5.13 23.96 38.73
C GLY A 592 5.22 22.44 38.92
N VAL A 593 6.40 21.90 39.23
CA VAL A 593 6.52 20.51 39.70
C VAL A 593 5.99 20.43 41.12
N GLU A 594 5.04 19.52 41.35
CA GLU A 594 4.52 19.19 42.67
C GLU A 594 5.30 18.01 43.23
N ILE A 595 5.87 18.19 44.43
CA ILE A 595 6.65 17.16 45.13
C ILE A 595 6.04 16.98 46.52
N VAL A 596 5.63 15.76 46.84
CA VAL A 596 5.06 15.41 48.14
C VAL A 596 5.86 14.26 48.75
N THR A 597 6.59 14.56 49.83
CA THR A 597 7.41 13.59 50.55
C THR A 597 6.62 12.93 51.68
N GLY A 598 6.88 11.64 51.93
CA GLY A 598 6.45 10.96 53.14
C GLY A 598 7.10 11.51 54.41
N ASP A 599 6.54 11.19 55.58
CA ASP A 599 7.00 11.72 56.89
C ASP A 599 8.47 11.40 57.23
N ASN A 600 9.02 10.34 56.61
CA ASN A 600 10.38 9.87 56.79
C ASN A 600 11.34 10.30 55.67
N VAL A 601 10.91 11.15 54.73
CA VAL A 601 11.81 11.76 53.74
C VAL A 601 11.90 13.25 54.02
N PHE A 602 13.07 13.85 53.83
CA PHE A 602 13.20 15.30 53.85
C PHE A 602 14.03 15.83 52.69
N ALA A 603 13.88 17.11 52.41
CA ALA A 603 14.75 17.79 51.47
C ALA A 603 16.16 17.85 52.09
N ASP A 604 17.12 17.40 51.29
CA ASP A 604 18.54 17.36 51.61
C ASP A 604 19.04 18.65 52.27
N ASN A 605 19.95 18.49 53.23
CA ASN A 605 20.59 19.54 54.00
C ASN A 605 22.12 19.61 53.82
N GLU A 606 22.66 18.79 52.92
CA GLU A 606 24.06 18.52 52.66
C GLU A 606 24.62 19.55 51.65
N THR A 607 25.94 19.49 51.40
CA THR A 607 26.61 20.42 50.45
C THR A 607 27.02 19.78 49.13
N TYR A 608 26.93 18.45 49.04
CA TYR A 608 27.42 17.66 47.91
C TYR A 608 26.29 17.11 47.02
N MET A 609 25.04 17.16 47.47
CA MET A 609 23.86 16.85 46.66
C MET A 609 22.79 17.95 46.80
N ASN A 610 21.82 17.96 45.92
CA ASN A 610 20.65 18.84 45.95
C ASN A 610 19.40 17.98 45.75
N GLY A 611 19.07 17.20 46.76
CA GLY A 611 18.14 16.10 46.61
C GLY A 611 17.13 15.94 47.73
N PHE A 612 16.83 14.68 48.00
CA PHE A 612 16.03 14.17 49.11
C PHE A 612 16.80 13.05 49.80
N GLU A 613 16.58 12.91 51.10
CA GLU A 613 17.27 11.91 51.92
C GLU A 613 16.36 11.31 53.00
N GLY A 614 16.79 10.15 53.53
CA GLY A 614 16.13 9.41 54.59
C GLY A 614 16.19 10.11 55.95
N LYS A 615 15.04 10.36 56.56
CA LYS A 615 14.93 10.93 57.92
C LYS A 615 14.82 9.87 59.01
N GLY A 616 14.41 8.65 58.63
CA GLY A 616 14.21 7.58 59.58
C GLY A 616 13.62 6.32 58.96
N ASN A 617 13.65 5.26 59.76
CA ASN A 617 13.37 3.90 59.30
C ASN A 617 11.91 3.74 58.88
N ALA A 618 11.70 3.37 57.63
CA ALA A 618 10.43 2.87 57.12
C ALA A 618 10.46 1.34 57.05
N LYS A 619 9.29 0.74 56.83
CA LYS A 619 9.23 -0.66 56.44
C LYS A 619 9.07 -0.66 54.94
N SER A 620 9.66 -1.65 54.27
CA SER A 620 9.59 -1.78 52.81
C SER A 620 8.17 -1.87 52.22
N ASN A 621 7.10 -1.94 53.03
CA ASN A 621 5.71 -1.88 52.55
C ASN A 621 4.93 -0.65 53.07
N SER A 622 5.64 0.41 53.45
CA SER A 622 5.11 1.64 54.01
C SER A 622 5.35 2.81 53.06
N ASP A 623 4.36 3.68 52.89
CA ASP A 623 4.43 4.87 52.04
C ASP A 623 5.08 6.10 52.72
N ILE A 624 5.42 5.99 54.01
CA ILE A 624 6.02 7.09 54.78
C ILE A 624 7.42 7.48 54.29
N ALA A 625 8.06 6.65 53.46
CA ALA A 625 9.35 6.90 52.81
C ALA A 625 9.21 7.09 51.28
N ASN A 626 8.00 7.33 50.76
CA ASN A 626 7.81 7.60 49.33
C ASN A 626 8.00 9.09 49.01
N ILE A 627 8.35 9.40 47.76
CA ILE A 627 8.32 10.73 47.18
C ILE A 627 7.40 10.70 45.96
N ASN A 628 6.30 11.44 46.01
CA ASN A 628 5.37 11.56 44.88
C ASN A 628 5.74 12.78 44.06
N ILE A 629 5.96 12.59 42.76
CA ILE A 629 6.35 13.66 41.82
C ILE A 629 5.28 13.80 40.74
N SER A 630 4.85 15.02 40.47
CA SER A 630 3.94 15.37 39.39
C SER A 630 4.43 16.61 38.65
N PHE A 631 4.62 16.49 37.34
CA PHE A 631 5.06 17.56 36.45
C PHE A 631 3.89 18.41 35.92
N GLY A 632 2.64 18.00 36.15
CA GLY A 632 1.47 18.73 35.65
C GLY A 632 1.55 18.96 34.14
N SER A 633 1.48 20.21 33.67
CA SER A 633 1.57 20.52 32.24
C SER A 633 3.00 20.70 31.70
N ILE A 634 4.03 20.42 32.50
CA ILE A 634 5.42 20.60 32.09
C ILE A 634 5.81 19.50 31.11
N GLU A 635 6.45 19.87 30.01
CA GLU A 635 7.03 18.93 29.04
C GLU A 635 8.33 18.34 29.61
N VAL A 636 8.48 17.02 29.50
CA VAL A 636 9.67 16.28 29.94
C VAL A 636 10.10 15.34 28.81
N SER A 637 11.35 15.44 28.36
CA SER A 637 11.92 14.51 27.37
C SER A 637 12.83 13.48 28.03
N GLU A 638 13.52 13.85 29.10
CA GLU A 638 14.45 13.02 29.84
C GLU A 638 14.19 13.16 31.35
N LEU A 639 14.10 12.03 32.05
CA LEU A 639 14.09 11.95 33.51
C LEU A 639 15.37 11.26 33.99
N GLU A 640 16.20 11.95 34.77
CA GLU A 640 17.43 11.41 35.36
C GLU A 640 17.27 11.28 36.88
N ILE A 641 17.64 10.12 37.43
CA ILE A 641 17.60 9.79 38.85
C ILE A 641 18.99 9.32 39.28
N LYS A 642 19.53 9.95 40.32
CA LYS A 642 20.78 9.54 40.97
C LYS A 642 20.48 8.95 42.33
N TYR A 643 21.03 7.79 42.63
CA TYR A 643 20.87 7.11 43.89
C TYR A 643 22.22 6.77 44.51
N LEU A 644 22.41 7.22 45.75
CA LEU A 644 23.64 7.10 46.53
C LEU A 644 23.31 6.87 48.01
N SER A 645 24.34 6.61 48.82
CA SER A 645 24.25 6.65 50.28
C SER A 645 24.69 8.03 50.78
N THR A 646 24.02 8.60 51.78
CA THR A 646 24.42 9.90 52.36
C THR A 646 25.37 9.74 53.55
N ASP A 647 26.14 10.80 53.86
CA ASP A 647 27.17 10.82 54.92
C ASP A 647 26.61 10.81 56.35
N ASP A 648 25.29 10.77 56.47
CA ASP A 648 24.59 10.57 57.73
C ASP A 648 24.66 9.09 58.18
N ALA A 649 25.07 8.17 57.30
CA ALA A 649 25.39 6.79 57.65
C ALA A 649 26.62 6.71 58.59
N ILE A 650 26.46 6.06 59.75
CA ILE A 650 27.52 6.01 60.78
C ILE A 650 28.37 4.73 60.73
N ALA A 651 28.13 3.86 59.74
CA ALA A 651 28.79 2.57 59.52
C ALA A 651 28.72 2.16 58.03
N ASN A 652 29.20 0.96 57.68
CA ASN A 652 28.96 0.36 56.37
C ASN A 652 27.44 0.33 56.10
N PRO A 653 26.96 0.97 55.02
CA PRO A 653 25.54 1.09 54.73
C PRO A 653 24.90 -0.14 54.10
N ASP A 654 25.51 -1.32 54.25
CA ASP A 654 24.98 -2.68 54.02
C ASP A 654 23.62 -2.69 53.28
N SER A 655 23.59 -3.15 52.03
CA SER A 655 22.36 -3.54 51.31
C SER A 655 21.26 -2.46 51.23
N GLN A 656 21.43 -1.52 50.30
CA GLN A 656 20.54 -0.41 50.00
C GLN A 656 19.65 -0.70 48.79
N LYS A 657 18.42 -0.16 48.79
CA LYS A 657 17.45 -0.33 47.71
C LYS A 657 16.35 0.74 47.73
N ILE A 658 16.08 1.32 46.56
CA ILE A 658 14.85 2.10 46.29
C ILE A 658 14.08 1.50 45.09
N GLY A 659 12.88 2.01 44.84
CA GLY A 659 12.10 1.67 43.65
C GLY A 659 11.53 2.89 42.92
N ILE A 660 11.33 2.74 41.61
CA ILE A 660 10.59 3.69 40.76
C ILE A 660 9.26 3.03 40.40
N SER A 661 8.14 3.66 40.76
CA SER A 661 6.80 3.18 40.39
C SER A 661 6.55 3.25 38.88
N ASP A 662 5.35 2.88 38.44
CA ASP A 662 4.89 3.18 37.09
C ASP A 662 4.92 4.68 36.80
N LEU A 663 5.21 5.05 35.54
CA LEU A 663 5.17 6.44 35.07
C LEU A 663 3.87 6.64 34.29
N ASN A 664 2.99 7.52 34.76
CA ASN A 664 1.82 7.95 33.98
C ASN A 664 2.11 9.31 33.36
N PHE A 665 1.65 9.54 32.15
CA PHE A 665 1.88 10.78 31.43
C PHE A 665 0.82 10.99 30.35
N GLN A 666 0.92 12.11 29.66
CA GLN A 666 0.05 12.54 28.58
C GLN A 666 0.90 12.87 27.37
N THR A 667 0.43 12.48 26.19
CA THR A 667 1.06 12.94 24.95
C THR A 667 0.68 14.40 24.69
N SER A 668 1.67 15.23 24.38
CA SER A 668 1.45 16.59 23.93
C SER A 668 0.60 16.53 22.66
N SER A 669 -0.53 17.25 22.65
CA SER A 669 -1.37 17.37 21.46
C SER A 669 -0.57 18.10 20.38
N THR A 670 -0.10 17.39 19.36
CA THR A 670 0.47 17.98 18.14
C THR A 670 -0.62 18.50 17.20
#